data_AF-A0A2P6MNB4-F1
#
_entry.id   AF-A0A2P6MNB4-F1
#
_cell.length_a   1.000
_cell.length_b   1.000
_cell.length_c   1.000
_cell.angle_alpha   90.00
_cell.angle_beta   90.00
_cell.angle_gamma   90.00
#
_symmetry.space_group_name_H-M   'P 1'
#
loop_
_entity.id
_entity.type
_entity.pdbx_description
1 polymer ?
#
loop_
_entity_poly.entity_id
_entity_poly.type
_entity_poly.pdbx_seq_one_letter_code
_entity_poly.pdbx_strand_id
1 'polypeptide(L)'
;MSNRLWLFVFLAFCCSVRAQCPDTSQYIRWSANASWNTANATVSIAAGQKVLLDVAPSVVLGVIQVRGTLFVSNKQMELQTQGIVVYSGGSLIVRGTLFVSNKQMELQTQGIVVYSGGSLIVGTPTCPITAKLTITLFGRKANAGSDTLGVFGNVAFGSKGIAVAQNGSLQMNGYVNPLGPLWCRLSKTAMQGDKTLTLDTPVYWNVDDSIVISSTDFSEVLDSKQSNPPPMYGAAFPEQSETAVISSISADKKTLTLKTPLSWMHWGANYERAEVGLLNRNIVVRGDNTSESELYGGHVLLRHGQILQITGVEFTRMGQQGILGRYPVHFHMAMDVYDITAALINSSLHDNYQRCISIHGTNGVLVKQNVAYKTYGHCYFLEDGSETNNTFDGNLGVYTKLMNPPLIPSDVKPSMFWITHPQNSFINNAASSTFVGFWVIPPDSPLGTSGKIWPNMKPRLGVLMGPFDNNVAHSCYWDGFQAQDGQDDQGVLHGLSVGWNPANNNFPNTFTNFIGYKCRRSAFWAHFIPRGLYRDSVLLDAGQQLFTGTGVDSPVNFTFVGESENYGLAVGNRSRSIPTPNGKPDYVGGFRCYDNGGGSQLINCTFINFTSSAEKMMGGFVNSDGGQYGTYPDGACFNCKFIHANPMVAGTDRSLHSYNTVKNGLCFADASGAVIPGGGWFAGNQSLYDTFPGAIARPETNGYLLPSFHGRLVSMHMHPNVYAQDTTNPWISTDTAIYEEPEGPATVVRYRPLGSASDGPFLYTMGKGPTPTLGYWSPFCTDKNGRRVATIPYLDLSILDAKTGDWNVVVFPVPRGVQYNVTYRGVALPLAPRWEDLSPGSVWYNNTNQHLYILVNADYWSFSQYAYKNDSIEGYTYWLRGMDYIQVRASCTLDQCSLPGKYVIPAMPSTIPYVLRYDKYRLKFKTPAGQPAGESQVYLQLYPSSFLDGPAVGFQIWHTAPGGAADLYASWEDRSTGLVLADNVVGQTAFFSMIRISRAFWQAAVDGNLQMSIRSIADGRQLLVGVFKLEDPTAAFVPPSSPSACATPSYDVMNVYTNGSFTSVNNTAMNRNVAKNSTGADDRQAITVPCKYTSLEFYIRTQTSYNNYNFFNISLQAISLPGQYSSVYIVPSKSADFIINSHGWSFVRLNLAELGGNVISSLTLKFNPYYADTTLLVDQLSLLPASLNDDHVLKNGGNAVMACVFTLTVLLF
;
A
#
# COMPACT_ATOMS: atom_id res chain seq x y z
N MET A 1 -6.54 -37.94 -9.06
CA MET A 1 -6.78 -38.81 -10.23
C MET A 1 -8.29 -39.02 -10.38
N SER A 2 -8.98 -38.22 -11.20
CA SER A 2 -10.35 -38.48 -11.71
C SER A 2 -10.81 -37.31 -12.59
N ASN A 3 -10.16 -37.09 -13.73
CA ASN A 3 -10.62 -36.10 -14.73
C ASN A 3 -10.24 -36.53 -16.17
N ARG A 4 -10.28 -37.84 -16.46
CA ARG A 4 -9.96 -38.40 -17.79
C ARG A 4 -11.17 -38.90 -18.59
N LEU A 5 -12.40 -38.76 -18.10
CA LEU A 5 -13.58 -39.31 -18.76
C LEU A 5 -14.46 -38.29 -19.53
N TRP A 6 -14.17 -36.99 -19.44
CA TRP A 6 -14.91 -35.96 -20.19
C TRP A 6 -14.27 -35.58 -21.53
N LEU A 7 -13.17 -36.24 -21.94
CA LEU A 7 -12.43 -35.89 -23.16
C LEU A 7 -12.85 -36.69 -24.41
N PHE A 8 -13.62 -37.79 -24.27
CA PHE A 8 -13.93 -38.68 -25.40
C PHE A 8 -15.27 -38.41 -26.09
N VAL A 9 -16.20 -37.67 -25.47
CA VAL A 9 -17.49 -37.34 -26.11
C VAL A 9 -17.42 -36.03 -26.94
N PHE A 10 -16.39 -35.21 -26.76
CA PHE A 10 -16.16 -34.00 -27.56
C PHE A 10 -15.40 -34.26 -28.88
N LEU A 11 -14.68 -35.37 -29.02
CA LEU A 11 -13.87 -35.64 -30.22
C LEU A 11 -14.67 -36.19 -31.42
N ALA A 12 -15.90 -36.67 -31.24
CA ALA A 12 -16.70 -37.25 -32.33
C ALA A 12 -17.63 -36.25 -33.04
N PHE A 13 -17.83 -35.04 -32.51
CA PHE A 13 -18.67 -34.00 -33.13
C PHE A 13 -17.89 -32.92 -33.90
N CYS A 14 -16.56 -33.00 -33.96
CA CYS A 14 -15.72 -32.04 -34.69
C CYS A 14 -15.36 -32.46 -36.13
N CYS A 15 -15.86 -33.60 -36.62
CA CYS A 15 -15.77 -33.90 -38.05
C CYS A 15 -17.03 -33.41 -38.78
N SER A 16 -16.83 -32.42 -39.65
CA SER A 16 -17.67 -32.09 -40.82
C SER A 16 -18.92 -31.21 -40.65
N VAL A 17 -18.89 -30.18 -39.78
CA VAL A 17 -19.63 -28.95 -40.11
C VAL A 17 -18.64 -27.99 -40.76
N ARG A 18 -18.44 -28.11 -42.08
CA ARG A 18 -17.82 -27.02 -42.85
C ARG A 18 -18.72 -25.80 -42.63
N ALA A 19 -18.20 -24.77 -41.96
CA ALA A 19 -18.88 -23.50 -41.82
C ALA A 19 -19.30 -23.01 -43.22
N GLN A 20 -20.60 -23.04 -43.52
CA GLN A 20 -21.12 -22.65 -44.83
C GLN A 20 -21.24 -21.13 -44.86
N CYS A 21 -20.48 -20.50 -45.75
CA CYS A 21 -20.68 -19.11 -46.13
C CYS A 21 -22.09 -18.89 -46.69
N PRO A 22 -22.64 -17.65 -46.65
CA PRO A 22 -23.90 -17.33 -47.31
C PRO A 22 -23.88 -17.78 -48.76
N ASP A 23 -24.92 -18.48 -49.20
CA ASP A 23 -25.11 -18.82 -50.60
C ASP A 23 -25.39 -17.53 -51.40
N THR A 24 -24.43 -17.14 -52.25
CA THR A 24 -24.51 -15.93 -53.09
C THR A 24 -25.12 -16.19 -54.46
N SER A 25 -25.56 -17.42 -54.76
CA SER A 25 -26.15 -17.79 -56.06
C SER A 25 -27.36 -16.96 -56.45
N GLN A 26 -28.12 -16.46 -55.46
CA GLN A 26 -29.34 -15.66 -55.64
C GLN A 26 -29.11 -14.13 -55.67
N TYR A 27 -27.85 -13.66 -55.61
CA TYR A 27 -27.54 -12.24 -55.53
C TYR A 27 -27.51 -11.60 -56.92
N ILE A 28 -28.03 -10.39 -57.05
CA ILE A 28 -27.96 -9.58 -58.27
C ILE A 28 -26.50 -9.20 -58.51
N ARG A 29 -25.94 -9.53 -59.68
CA ARG A 29 -24.56 -9.21 -60.01
C ARG A 29 -24.39 -7.71 -60.29
N TRP A 30 -23.35 -7.11 -59.73
CA TRP A 30 -22.98 -5.72 -59.97
C TRP A 30 -22.67 -5.46 -61.45
N SER A 31 -22.00 -6.41 -62.11
CA SER A 31 -21.71 -6.37 -63.54
C SER A 31 -22.94 -6.25 -64.44
N ALA A 32 -24.13 -6.61 -63.93
CA ALA A 32 -25.38 -6.51 -64.68
C ALA A 32 -25.97 -5.10 -64.75
N ASN A 33 -25.43 -4.13 -63.98
CA ASN A 33 -25.91 -2.74 -63.97
C ASN A 33 -24.82 -1.76 -64.45
N ALA A 34 -24.89 -1.38 -65.72
CA ALA A 34 -23.91 -0.48 -66.34
C ALA A 34 -23.85 0.90 -65.66
N SER A 35 -24.98 1.42 -65.14
CA SER A 35 -25.03 2.73 -64.47
C SER A 35 -24.18 2.79 -63.19
N TRP A 36 -23.92 1.65 -62.55
CA TRP A 36 -23.08 1.55 -61.35
C TRP A 36 -21.58 1.60 -61.65
N ASN A 37 -21.19 1.65 -62.92
CA ASN A 37 -19.78 1.70 -63.35
C ASN A 37 -19.45 3.04 -64.04
N THR A 38 -20.19 4.10 -63.71
CA THR A 38 -19.95 5.46 -64.20
C THR A 38 -19.14 6.26 -63.17
N ALA A 39 -18.15 7.03 -63.62
CA ALA A 39 -17.32 7.85 -62.73
C ALA A 39 -18.18 8.82 -61.90
N ASN A 40 -17.88 8.93 -60.61
CA ASN A 40 -18.62 9.73 -59.61
C ASN A 40 -20.11 9.38 -59.44
N ALA A 41 -20.58 8.23 -59.94
CA ALA A 41 -21.96 7.83 -59.75
C ALA A 41 -22.25 7.44 -58.30
N THR A 42 -23.40 7.90 -57.78
CA THR A 42 -23.95 7.42 -56.51
C THR A 42 -24.69 6.11 -56.75
N VAL A 43 -24.23 5.02 -56.13
CA VAL A 43 -24.84 3.69 -56.26
C VAL A 43 -25.77 3.45 -55.07
N SER A 44 -27.04 3.15 -55.33
CA SER A 44 -28.02 2.86 -54.28
C SER A 44 -28.52 1.41 -54.35
N ILE A 45 -28.31 0.66 -53.28
CA ILE A 45 -28.82 -0.71 -53.10
C ILE A 45 -30.06 -0.62 -52.22
N ALA A 46 -31.22 -0.91 -52.81
CA ALA A 46 -32.52 -0.74 -52.16
C ALA A 46 -32.73 -1.77 -51.03
N ALA A 47 -33.64 -1.47 -50.11
CA ALA A 47 -34.03 -2.40 -49.04
C ALA A 47 -34.53 -3.73 -49.63
N GLY A 48 -34.13 -4.86 -49.03
CA GLY A 48 -34.44 -6.20 -49.52
C GLY A 48 -33.62 -6.67 -50.75
N GLN A 49 -32.93 -5.76 -51.44
CA GLN A 49 -32.07 -6.10 -52.57
C GLN A 49 -30.77 -6.75 -52.08
N LYS A 50 -30.37 -7.89 -52.67
CA LYS A 50 -29.08 -8.55 -52.40
C LYS A 50 -28.20 -8.43 -53.64
N VAL A 51 -27.05 -7.76 -53.51
CA VAL A 51 -26.14 -7.44 -54.61
C VAL A 51 -24.78 -8.09 -54.36
N LEU A 52 -24.22 -8.72 -55.39
CA LEU A 52 -22.88 -9.29 -55.42
C LEU A 52 -21.98 -8.40 -56.28
N LEU A 53 -21.01 -7.73 -55.67
CA LEU A 53 -19.92 -7.03 -56.38
C LEU A 53 -18.96 -8.10 -56.95
N ASP A 54 -19.22 -8.52 -58.19
CA ASP A 54 -18.59 -9.65 -58.88
C ASP A 54 -17.44 -9.27 -59.84
N VAL A 55 -17.27 -7.96 -60.07
CA VAL A 55 -16.22 -7.33 -60.88
C VAL A 55 -15.74 -6.04 -60.21
N ALA A 56 -14.46 -5.70 -60.39
CA ALA A 56 -13.90 -4.43 -59.93
C ALA A 56 -14.36 -3.29 -60.85
N PRO A 57 -14.98 -2.21 -60.33
CA PRO A 57 -15.27 -1.02 -61.13
C PRO A 57 -13.96 -0.41 -61.63
N SER A 58 -13.88 -0.07 -62.92
CA SER A 58 -12.68 0.54 -63.51
C SER A 58 -12.58 2.06 -63.31
N VAL A 59 -13.48 2.64 -62.51
CA VAL A 59 -13.63 4.07 -62.28
C VAL A 59 -13.78 4.36 -60.78
N VAL A 60 -13.45 5.58 -60.38
CA VAL A 60 -13.75 6.07 -59.02
C VAL A 60 -15.25 6.35 -58.93
N LEU A 61 -15.93 5.66 -58.02
CA LEU A 61 -17.36 5.84 -57.78
C LEU A 61 -17.62 7.03 -56.84
N GLY A 62 -18.85 7.56 -56.90
CA GLY A 62 -19.38 8.50 -55.91
C GLY A 62 -19.64 7.79 -54.58
N VAL A 63 -20.79 8.04 -53.96
CA VAL A 63 -21.18 7.38 -52.69
C VAL A 63 -21.94 6.08 -52.95
N ILE A 64 -21.59 5.00 -52.23
CA ILE A 64 -22.35 3.74 -52.24
C ILE A 64 -23.29 3.73 -51.02
N GLN A 65 -24.60 3.78 -51.29
CA GLN A 65 -25.67 3.73 -50.28
C GLN A 65 -26.25 2.31 -50.17
N VAL A 66 -26.09 1.68 -49.01
CA VAL A 66 -26.51 0.30 -48.75
C VAL A 66 -27.72 0.27 -47.82
N ARG A 67 -28.92 0.06 -48.37
CA ARG A 67 -30.17 -0.21 -47.62
C ARG A 67 -30.58 -1.69 -47.65
N GLY A 68 -30.07 -2.45 -48.62
CA GLY A 68 -30.17 -3.92 -48.70
C GLY A 68 -28.86 -4.61 -48.31
N THR A 69 -28.47 -5.67 -49.00
CA THR A 69 -27.18 -6.35 -48.79
C THR A 69 -26.24 -6.09 -49.95
N LEU A 70 -25.07 -5.48 -49.68
CA LEU A 70 -23.94 -5.46 -50.61
C LEU A 70 -22.93 -6.51 -50.16
N PHE A 71 -22.75 -7.55 -50.97
CA PHE A 71 -21.74 -8.57 -50.76
C PHE A 71 -20.59 -8.35 -51.74
N VAL A 72 -19.37 -8.17 -51.24
CA VAL A 72 -18.18 -8.09 -52.10
C VAL A 72 -17.63 -9.49 -52.37
N SER A 73 -17.53 -9.86 -53.65
CA SER A 73 -17.13 -11.21 -54.06
C SER A 73 -15.68 -11.53 -53.71
N ASN A 74 -15.38 -12.83 -53.56
CA ASN A 74 -14.07 -13.35 -53.19
C ASN A 74 -13.03 -13.32 -54.35
N LYS A 75 -13.10 -12.36 -55.26
CA LYS A 75 -12.15 -12.19 -56.37
C LYS A 75 -11.13 -11.10 -56.05
N GLN A 76 -9.98 -11.12 -56.74
CA GLN A 76 -9.07 -9.98 -56.75
C GLN A 76 -9.85 -8.74 -57.21
N MET A 77 -9.89 -7.73 -56.34
CA MET A 77 -10.74 -6.57 -56.56
C MET A 77 -10.10 -5.34 -55.95
N GLU A 78 -10.16 -4.26 -56.71
CA GLU A 78 -9.91 -2.91 -56.24
C GLU A 78 -11.22 -2.13 -56.35
N LEU A 79 -11.64 -1.52 -55.25
CA LEU A 79 -12.83 -0.66 -55.21
C LEU A 79 -12.42 0.73 -54.73
N GLN A 80 -12.61 1.73 -55.58
CA GLN A 80 -12.37 3.14 -55.24
C GLN A 80 -13.70 3.90 -55.23
N THR A 81 -14.03 4.54 -54.10
CA THR A 81 -15.30 5.24 -53.91
C THR A 81 -15.14 6.46 -53.00
N GLN A 82 -15.92 7.52 -53.24
CA GLN A 82 -15.95 8.68 -52.35
C GLN A 82 -16.42 8.33 -50.93
N GLY A 83 -17.30 7.33 -50.76
CA GLY A 83 -17.78 6.96 -49.42
C GLY A 83 -18.74 5.78 -49.45
N ILE A 84 -18.82 5.03 -48.34
CA ILE A 84 -19.80 3.96 -48.18
C ILE A 84 -20.70 4.26 -46.98
N VAL A 85 -22.01 4.25 -47.19
CA VAL A 85 -23.01 4.51 -46.15
C VAL A 85 -23.96 3.32 -46.02
N VAL A 86 -24.03 2.73 -44.83
CA VAL A 86 -24.91 1.59 -44.51
C VAL A 86 -26.07 2.08 -43.64
N TYR A 87 -27.30 1.92 -44.14
CA TYR A 87 -28.52 2.36 -43.46
C TYR A 87 -29.18 1.22 -42.67
N SER A 88 -30.27 1.55 -41.95
CA SER A 88 -31.08 0.58 -41.19
C SER A 88 -31.57 -0.59 -42.05
N GLY A 89 -31.35 -1.81 -41.57
CA GLY A 89 -31.66 -3.05 -42.29
C GLY A 89 -30.66 -3.38 -43.42
N GLY A 90 -29.70 -2.50 -43.67
CA GLY A 90 -28.64 -2.67 -44.65
C GLY A 90 -27.44 -3.43 -44.10
N SER A 91 -26.74 -4.18 -44.96
CA SER A 91 -25.52 -4.89 -44.59
C SER A 91 -24.47 -4.76 -45.68
N LEU A 92 -23.31 -4.21 -45.32
CA LEU A 92 -22.10 -4.32 -46.13
C LEU A 92 -21.30 -5.52 -45.65
N ILE A 93 -21.19 -6.54 -46.52
CA ILE A 93 -20.48 -7.77 -46.24
C ILE A 93 -19.26 -7.81 -47.15
N VAL A 94 -18.08 -7.65 -46.55
CA VAL A 94 -16.79 -7.81 -47.23
C VAL A 94 -16.22 -9.15 -46.83
N ARG A 95 -16.02 -10.06 -47.79
CA ARG A 95 -15.47 -11.40 -47.53
C ARG A 95 -14.33 -11.74 -48.48
N GLY A 96 -13.47 -12.64 -48.00
CA GLY A 96 -12.44 -13.30 -48.78
C GLY A 96 -12.13 -14.67 -48.18
N THR A 97 -12.31 -15.73 -48.97
CA THR A 97 -11.76 -17.06 -48.74
C THR A 97 -11.18 -17.52 -50.07
N LEU A 98 -9.87 -17.75 -50.12
CA LEU A 98 -9.20 -18.27 -51.31
C LEU A 98 -8.35 -19.49 -50.92
N PHE A 99 -8.79 -20.67 -51.37
CA PHE A 99 -7.96 -21.86 -51.32
C PHE A 99 -7.10 -21.90 -52.59
N VAL A 100 -5.79 -21.76 -52.38
CA VAL A 100 -4.65 -21.92 -53.32
C VAL A 100 -4.79 -21.24 -54.69
N SER A 101 -4.64 -19.91 -54.70
CA SER A 101 -3.68 -19.16 -55.53
C SER A 101 -3.71 -17.67 -55.14
N ASN A 102 -2.93 -17.30 -54.13
CA ASN A 102 -2.62 -15.96 -53.60
C ASN A 102 -3.19 -14.72 -54.37
N LYS A 103 -4.35 -14.17 -53.96
CA LYS A 103 -4.87 -12.90 -54.53
C LYS A 103 -5.49 -11.99 -53.44
N GLN A 104 -5.22 -10.69 -53.55
CA GLN A 104 -5.46 -9.61 -52.56
C GLN A 104 -6.72 -8.79 -52.89
N MET A 105 -7.28 -8.09 -51.89
CA MET A 105 -8.34 -7.07 -52.06
C MET A 105 -7.90 -5.73 -51.46
N GLU A 106 -8.13 -4.64 -52.20
CA GLU A 106 -7.90 -3.26 -51.76
C GLU A 106 -9.21 -2.46 -51.87
N LEU A 107 -9.68 -1.90 -50.74
CA LEU A 107 -10.80 -0.98 -50.66
C LEU A 107 -10.28 0.42 -50.33
N GLN A 108 -10.46 1.37 -51.24
CA GLN A 108 -10.06 2.77 -51.04
C GLN A 108 -11.30 3.65 -50.90
N THR A 109 -11.41 4.38 -49.79
CA THR A 109 -12.55 5.27 -49.53
C THR A 109 -12.20 6.46 -48.65
N GLN A 110 -12.97 7.56 -48.71
CA GLN A 110 -12.84 8.64 -47.72
C GLN A 110 -13.40 8.24 -46.36
N GLY A 111 -14.30 7.26 -46.34
CA GLY A 111 -14.73 6.63 -45.10
C GLY A 111 -15.98 5.77 -45.24
N ILE A 112 -16.28 5.09 -44.13
CA ILE A 112 -17.41 4.16 -44.03
C ILE A 112 -18.26 4.56 -42.84
N VAL A 113 -19.56 4.77 -43.06
CA VAL A 113 -20.51 5.15 -42.01
C VAL A 113 -21.57 4.07 -41.88
N VAL A 114 -21.71 3.52 -40.67
CA VAL A 114 -22.72 2.51 -40.33
C VAL A 114 -23.75 3.16 -39.42
N TYR A 115 -24.92 3.48 -39.97
CA TYR A 115 -26.02 4.06 -39.21
C TYR A 115 -26.77 3.02 -38.37
N SER A 116 -27.68 3.48 -37.51
CA SER A 116 -28.57 2.67 -36.68
C SER A 116 -29.22 1.54 -37.48
N GLY A 117 -29.10 0.30 -36.99
CA GLY A 117 -29.62 -0.92 -37.63
C GLY A 117 -28.82 -1.41 -38.85
N GLY A 118 -27.76 -0.70 -39.25
CA GLY A 118 -26.83 -1.12 -40.28
C GLY A 118 -25.72 -2.02 -39.73
N SER A 119 -25.10 -2.83 -40.59
CA SER A 119 -23.98 -3.70 -40.21
C SER A 119 -22.83 -3.64 -41.22
N LEU A 120 -21.60 -3.46 -40.73
CA LEU A 120 -20.36 -3.71 -41.46
C LEU A 120 -19.75 -5.03 -40.98
N ILE A 121 -19.70 -6.02 -41.87
CA ILE A 121 -19.18 -7.36 -41.57
C ILE A 121 -17.98 -7.66 -42.49
N VAL A 122 -16.80 -7.74 -41.89
CA VAL A 122 -15.54 -8.10 -42.53
C VAL A 122 -15.06 -9.44 -41.96
N GLY A 123 -15.59 -10.54 -42.50
CA GLY A 123 -15.41 -11.87 -41.92
C GLY A 123 -16.23 -12.12 -40.63
N THR A 124 -16.30 -13.38 -40.21
CA THR A 124 -17.00 -13.80 -38.98
C THR A 124 -16.12 -14.70 -38.12
N PRO A 125 -16.43 -14.90 -36.81
CA PRO A 125 -15.66 -15.82 -35.97
C PRO A 125 -15.56 -17.24 -36.56
N THR A 126 -16.62 -17.70 -37.24
CA THR A 126 -16.68 -19.00 -37.91
C THR A 126 -16.14 -19.01 -39.35
N CYS A 127 -15.90 -17.84 -39.93
CA CYS A 127 -15.39 -17.65 -41.30
C CYS A 127 -14.49 -16.41 -41.35
N PRO A 128 -13.30 -16.45 -40.72
CA PRO A 128 -12.40 -15.31 -40.66
C PRO A 128 -11.72 -15.07 -42.02
N ILE A 129 -11.24 -13.84 -42.23
CA ILE A 129 -10.49 -13.43 -43.43
C ILE A 129 -9.08 -14.04 -43.40
N THR A 130 -8.79 -14.92 -44.35
CA THR A 130 -7.48 -15.61 -44.46
C THR A 130 -6.54 -15.02 -45.51
N ALA A 131 -7.04 -14.15 -46.41
CA ALA A 131 -6.25 -13.47 -47.43
C ALA A 131 -6.03 -12.00 -47.05
N LYS A 132 -5.08 -11.31 -47.71
CA LYS A 132 -4.84 -9.89 -47.44
C LYS A 132 -6.01 -9.03 -47.95
N LEU A 133 -6.66 -8.34 -47.03
CA LEU A 133 -7.68 -7.32 -47.26
C LEU A 133 -7.18 -6.01 -46.67
N THR A 134 -7.05 -4.98 -47.49
CA THR A 134 -6.62 -3.65 -47.04
C THR A 134 -7.73 -2.64 -47.26
N ILE A 135 -8.10 -1.91 -46.20
CA ILE A 135 -8.98 -0.75 -46.24
C ILE A 135 -8.10 0.50 -46.10
N THR A 136 -7.94 1.25 -47.18
CA THR A 136 -7.18 2.50 -47.21
C THR A 136 -8.13 3.69 -47.16
N LEU A 137 -8.02 4.46 -46.09
CA LEU A 137 -8.79 5.68 -45.85
C LEU A 137 -8.02 6.88 -46.41
N PHE A 138 -8.58 7.57 -47.40
CA PHE A 138 -7.93 8.73 -48.01
C PHE A 138 -8.58 10.06 -47.59
N GLY A 139 -7.76 11.08 -47.43
CA GLY A 139 -8.18 12.38 -46.91
C GLY A 139 -6.99 13.22 -46.48
N ARG A 140 -7.14 14.54 -46.53
CA ARG A 140 -6.06 15.52 -46.32
C ARG A 140 -6.27 16.26 -45.01
N LYS A 141 -5.19 16.59 -44.30
CA LYS A 141 -5.23 17.42 -43.09
C LYS A 141 -5.81 18.81 -43.32
N ALA A 142 -5.72 19.33 -44.55
CA ALA A 142 -6.38 20.58 -44.93
C ALA A 142 -7.92 20.54 -44.73
N ASN A 143 -8.50 19.34 -44.67
CA ASN A 143 -9.91 19.11 -44.40
C ASN A 143 -10.17 18.74 -42.92
N ALA A 144 -9.18 18.89 -42.03
CA ALA A 144 -9.37 18.70 -40.60
C ALA A 144 -10.52 19.58 -40.09
N GLY A 145 -11.41 19.01 -39.27
CA GLY A 145 -12.62 19.69 -38.81
C GLY A 145 -13.79 19.68 -39.81
N SER A 146 -13.62 19.18 -41.03
CA SER A 146 -14.75 18.86 -41.90
C SER A 146 -15.42 17.55 -41.44
N ASP A 147 -16.74 17.60 -41.25
CA ASP A 147 -17.56 16.43 -40.91
C ASP A 147 -18.04 15.72 -42.19
N THR A 148 -17.10 15.31 -43.04
CA THR A 148 -17.42 14.66 -44.32
C THR A 148 -18.07 13.29 -44.16
N LEU A 149 -17.87 12.63 -43.01
CA LEU A 149 -18.61 11.42 -42.62
C LEU A 149 -19.99 11.73 -42.01
N GLY A 150 -20.30 13.00 -41.82
CA GLY A 150 -21.56 13.48 -41.28
C GLY A 150 -21.61 13.54 -39.75
N VAL A 151 -22.81 13.86 -39.26
CA VAL A 151 -23.14 14.03 -37.85
C VAL A 151 -24.33 13.13 -37.52
N PHE A 152 -24.32 12.45 -36.37
CA PHE A 152 -25.47 11.69 -35.88
C PHE A 152 -25.78 12.03 -34.43
N GLY A 153 -26.98 12.56 -34.17
CA GLY A 153 -27.29 13.19 -32.90
C GLY A 153 -26.38 14.40 -32.67
N ASN A 154 -25.71 14.45 -31.52
CA ASN A 154 -24.75 15.51 -31.19
C ASN A 154 -23.29 15.10 -31.45
N VAL A 155 -23.05 14.00 -32.17
CA VAL A 155 -21.71 13.45 -32.41
C VAL A 155 -21.31 13.65 -33.87
N ALA A 156 -20.26 14.45 -34.06
CA ALA A 156 -19.56 14.62 -35.31
C ALA A 156 -18.65 13.42 -35.59
N PHE A 157 -18.85 12.75 -36.73
CA PHE A 157 -18.01 11.61 -37.12
C PHE A 157 -16.67 12.03 -37.72
N GLY A 158 -16.50 13.30 -38.10
CA GLY A 158 -15.26 13.80 -38.68
C GLY A 158 -15.06 13.35 -40.12
N SER A 159 -13.80 13.08 -40.48
CA SER A 159 -13.35 12.75 -41.83
C SER A 159 -12.27 11.66 -41.78
N LYS A 160 -12.07 10.96 -42.91
CA LYS A 160 -11.04 9.90 -43.07
C LYS A 160 -11.18 8.79 -42.01
N GLY A 161 -12.31 8.10 -42.00
CA GLY A 161 -12.62 7.19 -40.88
C GLY A 161 -13.70 6.15 -41.13
N ILE A 162 -13.80 5.22 -40.18
CA ILE A 162 -14.91 4.27 -40.05
C ILE A 162 -15.72 4.69 -38.82
N ALA A 163 -16.98 5.05 -39.00
CA ALA A 163 -17.85 5.51 -37.93
C ALA A 163 -19.08 4.61 -37.80
N VAL A 164 -19.28 4.07 -36.60
CA VAL A 164 -20.47 3.28 -36.23
C VAL A 164 -21.36 4.14 -35.34
N ALA A 165 -22.52 4.50 -35.86
CA ALA A 165 -23.53 5.25 -35.12
C ALA A 165 -24.19 4.38 -34.03
N GLN A 166 -24.97 4.99 -33.16
CA GLN A 166 -25.75 4.26 -32.16
C GLN A 166 -26.67 3.23 -32.84
N ASN A 167 -26.70 2.03 -32.29
CA ASN A 167 -27.37 0.82 -32.79
C ASN A 167 -26.85 0.32 -34.15
N GLY A 168 -25.74 0.84 -34.67
CA GLY A 168 -25.00 0.22 -35.76
C GLY A 168 -24.16 -0.96 -35.26
N SER A 169 -23.69 -1.82 -36.16
CA SER A 169 -22.83 -2.95 -35.80
C SER A 169 -21.57 -3.00 -36.67
N LEU A 170 -20.43 -3.30 -36.02
CA LEU A 170 -19.17 -3.59 -36.67
C LEU A 170 -18.65 -4.95 -36.22
N GLN A 171 -18.31 -5.77 -37.20
CA GLN A 171 -17.68 -7.04 -36.99
C GLN A 171 -16.51 -7.21 -37.96
N MET A 172 -15.29 -7.35 -37.46
CA MET A 172 -14.11 -7.67 -38.26
C MET A 172 -13.41 -8.89 -37.66
N ASN A 173 -13.16 -9.92 -38.47
CA ASN A 173 -12.51 -11.16 -38.04
C ASN A 173 -11.46 -11.58 -39.05
N GLY A 174 -10.20 -11.27 -38.79
CA GLY A 174 -9.04 -11.82 -39.48
C GLY A 174 -8.63 -13.16 -38.90
N TYR A 175 -8.12 -14.05 -39.74
CA TYR A 175 -7.60 -15.34 -39.29
C TYR A 175 -6.35 -15.13 -38.44
N VAL A 176 -6.36 -15.75 -37.26
CA VAL A 176 -5.24 -15.83 -36.34
C VAL A 176 -5.04 -17.31 -36.04
N ASN A 177 -3.80 -17.79 -36.11
CA ASN A 177 -3.52 -19.19 -35.84
C ASN A 177 -3.73 -19.45 -34.34
N PRO A 178 -4.68 -20.32 -33.94
CA PRO A 178 -4.98 -20.54 -32.52
C PRO A 178 -3.93 -21.38 -31.79
N LEU A 179 -2.94 -21.95 -32.50
CA LEU A 179 -1.94 -22.86 -31.91
C LEU A 179 -0.80 -22.16 -31.18
N GLY A 180 -0.62 -20.85 -31.34
CA GLY A 180 0.41 -20.11 -30.62
C GLY A 180 0.10 -18.62 -30.51
N PRO A 181 0.90 -17.88 -29.74
CA PRO A 181 0.58 -16.52 -29.37
C PRO A 181 0.97 -15.51 -30.46
N LEU A 182 0.41 -14.31 -30.37
CA LEU A 182 0.76 -13.18 -31.23
C LEU A 182 1.93 -12.35 -30.72
N TRP A 183 2.36 -12.59 -29.48
CA TRP A 183 3.62 -12.12 -28.95
C TRP A 183 4.12 -13.10 -27.89
N CYS A 184 5.42 -13.11 -27.67
CA CYS A 184 6.09 -13.99 -26.70
C CYS A 184 7.36 -13.31 -26.21
N ARG A 185 8.24 -14.05 -25.51
CA ARG A 185 9.52 -13.52 -25.03
C ARG A 185 10.69 -14.30 -25.56
N LEU A 186 11.85 -13.66 -25.61
CA LEU A 186 13.11 -14.37 -25.85
C LEU A 186 13.39 -15.37 -24.72
N SER A 187 13.92 -16.54 -25.08
CA SER A 187 14.47 -17.52 -24.13
C SER A 187 16.00 -17.52 -24.07
N LYS A 188 16.63 -16.71 -24.93
CA LYS A 188 18.07 -16.51 -25.01
C LYS A 188 18.33 -15.09 -25.49
N THR A 189 19.32 -14.41 -24.90
CA THR A 189 19.81 -13.11 -25.38
C THR A 189 20.18 -13.17 -26.86
N ALA A 190 19.66 -12.22 -27.63
CA ALA A 190 20.04 -11.97 -29.01
C ALA A 190 21.00 -10.78 -29.03
N MET A 191 22.21 -10.99 -29.55
CA MET A 191 23.24 -9.95 -29.57
C MET A 191 23.04 -9.01 -30.76
N GLN A 192 23.57 -7.79 -30.65
CA GLN A 192 23.68 -6.90 -31.80
C GLN A 192 24.41 -7.63 -32.95
N GLY A 193 23.87 -7.53 -34.16
CA GLY A 193 24.38 -8.21 -35.35
C GLY A 193 23.88 -9.66 -35.53
N ASP A 194 23.19 -10.24 -34.55
CA ASP A 194 22.56 -11.55 -34.73
C ASP A 194 21.43 -11.48 -35.76
N LYS A 195 21.23 -12.59 -36.47
CA LYS A 195 20.08 -12.80 -37.37
C LYS A 195 19.09 -13.82 -36.83
N THR A 196 19.23 -14.25 -35.58
CA THR A 196 18.42 -15.33 -35.03
C THR A 196 17.85 -14.95 -33.69
N LEU A 197 16.54 -15.18 -33.51
CA LEU A 197 15.85 -15.04 -32.23
C LEU A 197 15.44 -16.43 -31.73
N THR A 198 15.66 -16.71 -30.45
CA THR A 198 15.17 -17.93 -29.80
C THR A 198 14.09 -17.55 -28.78
N LEU A 199 12.91 -18.12 -28.95
CA LEU A 199 11.68 -17.78 -28.23
C LEU A 199 11.37 -18.81 -27.14
N ASP A 200 10.70 -18.38 -26.08
CA ASP A 200 10.29 -19.25 -24.97
C ASP A 200 9.17 -20.24 -25.36
N THR A 201 8.30 -19.82 -26.27
CA THR A 201 7.13 -20.55 -26.74
C THR A 201 7.14 -20.75 -28.26
N PRO A 202 6.59 -21.87 -28.77
CA PRO A 202 6.41 -22.07 -30.20
C PRO A 202 5.48 -21.02 -30.82
N VAL A 203 5.85 -20.46 -31.99
CA VAL A 203 5.03 -19.48 -32.73
C VAL A 203 4.55 -20.00 -34.08
N TYR A 204 3.34 -19.60 -34.48
CA TYR A 204 2.73 -20.03 -35.74
C TYR A 204 2.56 -18.85 -36.70
N TRP A 205 3.61 -18.04 -36.79
CA TRP A 205 3.76 -16.93 -37.72
C TRP A 205 4.26 -17.44 -39.08
N ASN A 206 4.35 -16.55 -40.07
CA ASN A 206 4.78 -16.89 -41.43
C ASN A 206 6.14 -16.27 -41.77
N VAL A 207 6.81 -16.86 -42.76
CA VAL A 207 7.92 -16.19 -43.45
C VAL A 207 7.40 -14.90 -44.08
N ASP A 208 8.23 -13.87 -44.10
CA ASP A 208 7.93 -12.50 -44.55
C ASP A 208 7.06 -11.66 -43.60
N ASP A 209 6.60 -12.21 -42.47
CA ASP A 209 5.95 -11.42 -41.44
C ASP A 209 6.96 -10.47 -40.76
N SER A 210 6.50 -9.25 -40.48
CA SER A 210 7.16 -8.23 -39.68
C SER A 210 6.83 -8.41 -38.19
N ILE A 211 7.87 -8.30 -37.38
CA ILE A 211 7.81 -8.38 -35.92
C ILE A 211 8.43 -7.14 -35.29
N VAL A 212 8.04 -6.84 -34.05
CA VAL A 212 8.72 -5.90 -33.16
C VAL A 212 9.47 -6.68 -32.08
N ILE A 213 10.66 -6.20 -31.69
CA ILE A 213 11.41 -6.66 -30.53
C ILE A 213 11.56 -5.49 -29.56
N SER A 214 11.15 -5.67 -28.30
CA SER A 214 11.21 -4.61 -27.28
C SER A 214 12.65 -4.33 -26.82
N SER A 215 12.90 -3.09 -26.39
CA SER A 215 14.14 -2.72 -25.69
C SER A 215 14.27 -3.52 -24.39
N THR A 216 15.50 -3.88 -24.02
CA THR A 216 15.80 -4.41 -22.67
C THR A 216 16.75 -3.49 -21.91
N ASP A 217 16.81 -2.23 -22.31
CA ASP A 217 17.63 -1.21 -21.67
C ASP A 217 16.78 0.02 -21.31
N PHE A 218 17.34 1.02 -20.64
CA PHE A 218 16.60 2.22 -20.25
C PHE A 218 15.96 2.92 -21.47
N SER A 219 14.88 3.67 -21.23
CA SER A 219 14.17 4.40 -22.28
C SER A 219 15.06 5.40 -23.00
N GLU A 220 14.60 5.86 -24.17
CA GLU A 220 15.18 7.01 -24.86
C GLU A 220 15.28 8.25 -23.96
N VAL A 221 16.32 9.05 -24.18
CA VAL A 221 16.54 10.37 -23.59
C VAL A 221 16.92 11.31 -24.72
N LEU A 222 16.25 12.46 -24.77
CA LEU A 222 16.41 13.44 -25.84
C LEU A 222 17.48 14.49 -25.47
N ASP A 223 18.22 15.00 -26.46
CA ASP A 223 19.25 16.03 -26.27
C ASP A 223 18.61 17.35 -25.80
N SER A 224 19.17 17.95 -24.73
CA SER A 224 18.65 19.10 -24.01
C SER A 224 19.14 20.46 -24.51
N LYS A 225 19.82 20.55 -25.66
CA LYS A 225 20.42 21.80 -26.18
C LYS A 225 19.43 22.91 -26.60
N GLN A 226 18.16 22.81 -26.23
CA GLN A 226 17.12 23.79 -26.55
C GLN A 226 16.79 24.66 -25.32
N SER A 227 16.36 25.90 -25.54
CA SER A 227 15.96 26.83 -24.46
C SER A 227 14.72 26.38 -23.69
N ASN A 228 13.84 25.58 -24.32
CA ASN A 228 12.73 24.85 -23.69
C ASN A 228 12.92 23.35 -23.95
N PRO A 229 13.63 22.62 -23.08
CA PRO A 229 13.92 21.20 -23.32
C PRO A 229 12.63 20.35 -23.29
N PRO A 230 12.55 19.28 -24.10
CA PRO A 230 11.44 18.33 -24.04
C PRO A 230 11.39 17.68 -22.65
N PRO A 231 10.24 17.18 -22.16
CA PRO A 231 10.12 16.62 -20.81
C PRO A 231 11.02 15.39 -20.54
N MET A 232 11.52 14.73 -21.59
CA MET A 232 12.42 13.58 -21.54
C MET A 232 13.88 13.96 -21.86
N TYR A 233 14.40 15.04 -21.29
CA TYR A 233 15.72 15.59 -21.61
C TYR A 233 16.85 15.05 -20.71
N GLY A 234 18.06 14.97 -21.27
CA GLY A 234 19.25 14.58 -20.52
C GLY A 234 20.43 14.27 -21.43
N ALA A 235 21.31 13.37 -20.98
CA ALA A 235 22.35 12.78 -21.81
C ALA A 235 21.69 11.84 -22.83
N ALA A 236 21.84 12.16 -24.12
CA ALA A 236 21.18 11.44 -25.19
C ALA A 236 21.37 9.92 -25.08
N PHE A 237 20.26 9.19 -25.10
CA PHE A 237 20.22 7.73 -25.00
C PHE A 237 19.21 7.20 -26.03
N PRO A 238 19.59 6.22 -26.88
CA PRO A 238 18.75 5.81 -28.00
C PRO A 238 17.55 4.96 -27.55
N GLU A 239 16.44 5.03 -28.31
CA GLU A 239 15.43 3.97 -28.30
C GLU A 239 16.00 2.72 -28.98
N GLN A 240 15.90 1.57 -28.31
CA GLN A 240 16.50 0.31 -28.76
C GLN A 240 15.48 -0.74 -29.24
N SER A 241 14.18 -0.49 -29.12
CA SER A 241 13.17 -1.36 -29.76
C SER A 241 13.27 -1.25 -31.27
N GLU A 242 13.22 -2.37 -31.98
CA GLU A 242 13.34 -2.39 -33.44
C GLU A 242 12.38 -3.38 -34.10
N THR A 243 12.25 -3.26 -35.42
CA THR A 243 11.44 -4.18 -36.22
C THR A 243 12.33 -5.06 -37.09
N ALA A 244 11.90 -6.29 -37.30
CA ALA A 244 12.60 -7.23 -38.18
C ALA A 244 11.60 -8.02 -39.03
N VAL A 245 12.09 -8.61 -40.12
CA VAL A 245 11.28 -9.45 -41.01
C VAL A 245 11.78 -10.89 -40.95
N ILE A 246 10.86 -11.83 -40.79
CA ILE A 246 11.15 -13.26 -40.70
C ILE A 246 11.59 -13.80 -42.06
N SER A 247 12.75 -14.43 -42.12
CA SER A 247 13.28 -15.16 -43.28
C SER A 247 12.97 -16.66 -43.22
N SER A 248 13.02 -17.27 -42.05
CA SER A 248 12.68 -18.69 -41.86
C SER A 248 12.28 -18.99 -40.41
N ILE A 249 11.56 -20.09 -40.22
CA ILE A 249 11.11 -20.57 -38.92
C ILE A 249 11.53 -22.03 -38.79
N SER A 250 12.21 -22.35 -37.69
CA SER A 250 12.61 -23.70 -37.29
C SER A 250 11.44 -24.68 -37.19
N ALA A 251 11.75 -25.98 -37.19
CA ALA A 251 10.75 -27.05 -37.14
C ALA A 251 9.96 -27.08 -35.80
N ASP A 252 10.62 -26.77 -34.69
CA ASP A 252 10.01 -26.69 -33.36
C ASP A 252 9.28 -25.35 -33.12
N LYS A 253 9.35 -24.44 -34.09
CA LYS A 253 8.71 -23.13 -34.09
C LYS A 253 9.23 -22.17 -33.00
N LYS A 254 10.40 -22.42 -32.41
CA LYS A 254 10.98 -21.56 -31.36
C LYS A 254 12.13 -20.68 -31.84
N THR A 255 12.73 -20.97 -32.98
CA THR A 255 13.79 -20.14 -33.57
C THR A 255 13.32 -19.47 -34.85
N LEU A 256 13.48 -18.15 -34.90
CA LEU A 256 13.27 -17.31 -36.08
C LEU A 256 14.63 -16.91 -36.65
N THR A 257 14.79 -16.99 -37.97
CA THR A 257 15.89 -16.32 -38.69
C THR A 257 15.36 -15.06 -39.36
N LEU A 258 16.08 -13.95 -39.22
CA LEU A 258 15.72 -12.62 -39.69
C LEU A 258 16.40 -12.30 -41.02
N LYS A 259 15.75 -11.48 -41.85
CA LYS A 259 16.32 -11.03 -43.13
C LYS A 259 17.52 -10.10 -42.91
N THR A 260 17.41 -9.20 -41.94
CA THR A 260 18.45 -8.24 -41.56
C THR A 260 19.01 -8.58 -40.18
N PRO A 261 20.31 -8.30 -39.92
CA PRO A 261 20.86 -8.35 -38.56
C PRO A 261 20.14 -7.36 -37.62
N LEU A 262 20.13 -7.68 -36.33
CA LEU A 262 19.67 -6.79 -35.27
C LEU A 262 20.63 -5.60 -35.09
N SER A 263 20.06 -4.43 -34.84
CA SER A 263 20.79 -3.19 -34.57
C SER A 263 21.20 -3.08 -33.10
N TRP A 264 20.46 -3.74 -32.20
CA TRP A 264 20.66 -3.68 -30.76
C TRP A 264 20.76 -5.08 -30.13
N MET A 265 21.24 -5.12 -28.89
CA MET A 265 21.17 -6.31 -28.07
C MET A 265 19.79 -6.37 -27.39
N HIS A 266 19.16 -7.55 -27.43
CA HIS A 266 17.90 -7.83 -26.76
C HIS A 266 18.10 -8.97 -25.76
N TRP A 267 18.02 -8.65 -24.47
CA TRP A 267 18.25 -9.58 -23.39
C TRP A 267 17.12 -10.60 -23.30
N GLY A 268 17.44 -11.86 -22.97
CA GLY A 268 16.48 -12.97 -23.05
C GLY A 268 16.68 -14.02 -21.96
N ALA A 269 17.14 -13.62 -20.77
CA ALA A 269 17.49 -14.54 -19.69
C ALA A 269 16.94 -14.06 -18.34
N ASN A 270 16.64 -15.02 -17.44
CA ASN A 270 16.08 -14.75 -16.11
C ASN A 270 14.74 -13.98 -16.21
N TYR A 271 14.59 -12.85 -15.50
CA TYR A 271 13.38 -12.02 -15.48
C TYR A 271 13.34 -10.95 -16.57
N GLU A 272 14.50 -10.54 -17.09
CA GLU A 272 14.60 -9.56 -18.17
C GLU A 272 14.53 -10.29 -19.51
N ARG A 273 13.46 -10.12 -20.26
CA ARG A 273 13.31 -10.80 -21.54
C ARG A 273 12.57 -9.92 -22.50
N ALA A 274 13.21 -9.58 -23.61
CA ALA A 274 12.58 -8.82 -24.68
C ALA A 274 11.33 -9.56 -25.18
N GLU A 275 10.23 -8.85 -25.25
CA GLU A 275 9.03 -9.25 -25.95
C GLU A 275 9.24 -9.18 -27.45
N VAL A 276 8.73 -10.19 -28.14
CA VAL A 276 8.68 -10.27 -29.60
C VAL A 276 7.22 -10.36 -30.02
N GLY A 277 6.74 -9.36 -30.77
CA GLY A 277 5.33 -9.25 -31.18
C GLY A 277 5.13 -9.24 -32.69
N LEU A 278 4.13 -9.97 -33.17
CA LEU A 278 3.73 -9.99 -34.58
C LEU A 278 2.97 -8.72 -34.95
N LEU A 279 3.41 -8.01 -35.99
CA LEU A 279 2.76 -6.78 -36.47
C LEU A 279 1.76 -7.05 -37.59
N ASN A 280 1.99 -8.01 -38.47
CA ASN A 280 1.11 -8.21 -39.62
C ASN A 280 -0.20 -8.92 -39.29
N ARG A 281 -1.29 -8.48 -39.91
CA ARG A 281 -2.57 -9.20 -39.96
C ARG A 281 -3.13 -9.27 -41.37
N ASN A 282 -4.10 -10.16 -41.57
CA ASN A 282 -4.75 -10.34 -42.87
C ASN A 282 -5.67 -9.16 -43.23
N ILE A 283 -6.34 -8.56 -42.24
CA ILE A 283 -7.12 -7.34 -42.42
C ILE A 283 -6.24 -6.17 -42.00
N VAL A 284 -6.05 -5.20 -42.90
CA VAL A 284 -5.34 -3.94 -42.62
C VAL A 284 -6.31 -2.79 -42.77
N VAL A 285 -6.38 -1.91 -41.77
CA VAL A 285 -7.04 -0.61 -41.86
C VAL A 285 -5.96 0.46 -41.72
N ARG A 286 -5.84 1.31 -42.75
CA ARG A 286 -4.77 2.32 -42.79
C ARG A 286 -5.19 3.65 -43.37
N GLY A 287 -4.46 4.71 -42.99
CA GLY A 287 -4.44 5.94 -43.76
C GLY A 287 -3.67 5.81 -45.07
N ASP A 288 -4.00 6.64 -46.05
CA ASP A 288 -3.25 6.78 -47.31
C ASP A 288 -1.78 7.22 -47.09
N ASN A 289 -0.96 7.19 -48.15
CA ASN A 289 0.46 7.55 -48.07
C ASN A 289 0.69 9.00 -47.59
N THR A 290 -0.27 9.91 -47.83
CA THR A 290 -0.13 11.30 -47.41
C THR A 290 -0.23 11.50 -45.90
N SER A 291 -0.80 10.51 -45.20
CA SER A 291 -0.93 10.49 -43.74
C SER A 291 0.41 10.64 -43.02
N GLU A 292 1.49 10.11 -43.61
CA GLU A 292 2.82 10.08 -42.99
C GLU A 292 3.47 11.47 -42.92
N SER A 293 3.40 12.23 -44.01
CA SER A 293 3.91 13.61 -44.05
C SER A 293 3.04 14.59 -43.26
N GLU A 294 1.74 14.29 -43.09
CA GLU A 294 0.78 15.20 -42.46
C GLU A 294 0.51 14.87 -40.98
N LEU A 295 0.94 13.69 -40.52
CA LEU A 295 0.55 13.10 -39.23
C LEU A 295 -0.99 13.03 -39.09
N TYR A 296 -1.65 12.73 -40.21
CA TYR A 296 -3.12 12.76 -40.38
C TYR A 296 -3.61 11.43 -40.96
N GLY A 297 -3.80 10.46 -40.06
CA GLY A 297 -4.20 9.09 -40.38
C GLY A 297 -5.71 8.87 -40.42
N GLY A 298 -6.09 7.61 -40.66
CA GLY A 298 -7.48 7.18 -40.51
C GLY A 298 -7.92 7.08 -39.04
N HIS A 299 -9.22 7.00 -38.77
CA HIS A 299 -9.73 6.72 -37.41
C HIS A 299 -10.90 5.73 -37.41
N VAL A 300 -11.15 5.07 -36.28
CA VAL A 300 -12.35 4.24 -36.05
C VAL A 300 -13.09 4.76 -34.83
N LEU A 301 -14.40 5.03 -34.97
CA LEU A 301 -15.27 5.50 -33.89
C LEU A 301 -16.45 4.54 -33.73
N LEU A 302 -16.62 3.99 -32.53
CA LEU A 302 -17.59 2.96 -32.19
C LEU A 302 -18.54 3.48 -31.09
N ARG A 303 -19.83 3.62 -31.41
CA ARG A 303 -20.88 3.92 -30.43
C ARG A 303 -21.67 2.65 -30.08
N HIS A 304 -22.47 2.69 -29.01
CA HIS A 304 -23.28 1.55 -28.54
C HIS A 304 -24.01 0.88 -29.70
N GLY A 305 -23.80 -0.42 -29.89
CA GLY A 305 -24.28 -1.23 -31.03
C GLY A 305 -24.69 -2.62 -30.58
N GLN A 306 -25.11 -3.51 -31.50
CA GLN A 306 -25.35 -4.92 -31.13
C GLN A 306 -24.06 -5.75 -31.11
N ILE A 307 -23.15 -5.46 -32.05
CA ILE A 307 -21.83 -6.12 -32.16
C ILE A 307 -20.79 -5.04 -32.45
N LEU A 308 -19.78 -4.94 -31.59
CA LEU A 308 -18.62 -4.06 -31.70
C LEU A 308 -17.35 -4.90 -31.56
N GLN A 309 -17.15 -5.85 -32.47
CA GLN A 309 -16.11 -6.87 -32.37
C GLN A 309 -15.06 -6.72 -33.46
N ILE A 310 -13.81 -6.56 -33.07
CA ILE A 310 -12.65 -6.50 -33.96
C ILE A 310 -11.66 -7.58 -33.50
N THR A 311 -11.31 -8.51 -34.38
CA THR A 311 -10.37 -9.59 -34.08
C THR A 311 -9.39 -9.77 -35.23
N GLY A 312 -8.09 -9.80 -34.95
CA GLY A 312 -7.06 -10.09 -35.96
C GLY A 312 -6.93 -9.00 -37.03
N VAL A 313 -6.97 -7.72 -36.63
CA VAL A 313 -6.86 -6.56 -37.56
C VAL A 313 -5.59 -5.76 -37.28
N GLU A 314 -4.92 -5.30 -38.34
CA GLU A 314 -3.74 -4.45 -38.33
C GLU A 314 -4.15 -2.99 -38.58
N PHE A 315 -3.81 -2.09 -37.67
CA PHE A 315 -4.07 -0.66 -37.76
C PHE A 315 -2.75 0.10 -37.89
N THR A 316 -2.51 0.72 -39.03
CA THR A 316 -1.29 1.48 -39.30
C THR A 316 -1.55 2.79 -40.03
N ARG A 317 -0.75 3.84 -39.78
CA ARG A 317 -1.04 5.20 -40.27
C ARG A 317 -2.44 5.68 -39.85
N MET A 318 -2.82 5.35 -38.62
CA MET A 318 -4.08 5.72 -38.00
C MET A 318 -3.87 6.78 -36.92
N GLY A 319 -4.95 7.41 -36.45
CA GLY A 319 -4.93 8.56 -35.55
C GLY A 319 -4.65 9.87 -36.28
N GLN A 320 -5.29 10.95 -35.86
CA GLN A 320 -5.10 12.29 -36.44
C GLN A 320 -4.50 13.22 -35.39
N GLN A 321 -3.19 13.46 -35.48
CA GLN A 321 -2.44 14.14 -34.43
C GLN A 321 -2.99 15.56 -34.16
N GLY A 322 -3.30 15.83 -32.89
CA GLY A 322 -3.81 17.13 -32.43
C GLY A 322 -5.29 17.34 -32.68
N ILE A 323 -6.03 16.32 -33.15
CA ILE A 323 -7.48 16.39 -33.37
C ILE A 323 -8.19 15.46 -32.38
N LEU A 324 -8.99 16.04 -31.49
CA LEU A 324 -9.68 15.34 -30.42
C LEU A 324 -10.66 14.27 -30.97
N GLY A 325 -10.70 13.10 -30.33
CA GLY A 325 -11.65 12.04 -30.64
C GLY A 325 -11.39 11.28 -31.96
N ARG A 326 -10.20 11.42 -32.55
CA ARG A 326 -9.78 10.76 -33.81
C ARG A 326 -8.61 9.82 -33.57
N TYR A 327 -8.92 8.60 -33.16
CA TYR A 327 -7.96 7.58 -32.71
C TYR A 327 -8.03 6.31 -33.58
N PRO A 328 -6.98 5.46 -33.62
CA PRO A 328 -7.01 4.21 -34.37
C PRO A 328 -8.22 3.33 -34.06
N VAL A 329 -8.54 3.16 -32.77
CA VAL A 329 -9.80 2.55 -32.30
C VAL A 329 -10.34 3.37 -31.13
N HIS A 330 -11.57 3.87 -31.24
CA HIS A 330 -12.23 4.69 -30.23
C HIS A 330 -13.62 4.11 -29.88
N PHE A 331 -13.74 3.49 -28.71
CA PHE A 331 -15.04 3.18 -28.11
C PHE A 331 -15.57 4.46 -27.45
N HIS A 332 -16.49 5.13 -28.12
CA HIS A 332 -16.91 6.49 -27.80
C HIS A 332 -18.35 6.51 -27.29
N MET A 333 -18.52 6.78 -26.00
CA MET A 333 -19.83 6.90 -25.34
C MET A 333 -20.74 5.72 -25.68
N ALA A 334 -20.16 4.51 -25.68
CA ALA A 334 -20.89 3.28 -25.90
C ALA A 334 -21.59 2.79 -24.63
N MET A 335 -21.45 3.52 -23.50
CA MET A 335 -22.14 3.24 -22.23
C MET A 335 -21.77 1.85 -21.70
N ASP A 336 -22.68 1.21 -20.97
CA ASP A 336 -22.51 -0.17 -20.51
C ASP A 336 -22.68 -1.13 -21.70
N VAL A 337 -21.65 -1.94 -21.95
CA VAL A 337 -21.64 -2.93 -23.06
C VAL A 337 -21.59 -4.38 -22.56
N TYR A 338 -22.06 -4.63 -21.33
CA TYR A 338 -22.05 -5.95 -20.69
C TYR A 338 -22.99 -6.97 -21.37
N ASP A 339 -24.03 -6.48 -22.04
CA ASP A 339 -25.07 -7.28 -22.71
C ASP A 339 -24.78 -7.54 -24.19
N ILE A 340 -23.70 -6.96 -24.73
CA ILE A 340 -23.30 -7.07 -26.13
C ILE A 340 -21.89 -7.60 -26.30
N THR A 341 -21.53 -7.96 -27.53
CA THR A 341 -20.13 -8.30 -27.85
C THR A 341 -19.35 -7.02 -28.19
N ALA A 342 -18.61 -6.47 -27.22
CA ALA A 342 -17.70 -5.35 -27.42
C ALA A 342 -16.26 -5.75 -27.09
N ALA A 343 -15.43 -5.94 -28.12
CA ALA A 343 -14.07 -6.44 -27.94
C ALA A 343 -13.11 -6.05 -29.06
N LEU A 344 -11.85 -5.83 -28.68
CA LEU A 344 -10.70 -5.73 -29.57
C LEU A 344 -9.68 -6.80 -29.19
N ILE A 345 -9.53 -7.80 -30.05
CA ILE A 345 -8.78 -9.01 -29.73
C ILE A 345 -7.72 -9.28 -30.81
N ASN A 346 -6.54 -9.78 -30.43
CA ASN A 346 -5.54 -10.32 -31.36
C ASN A 346 -5.12 -9.35 -32.48
N SER A 347 -5.25 -8.04 -32.26
CA SER A 347 -5.03 -7.01 -33.27
C SER A 347 -3.65 -6.37 -33.11
N SER A 348 -3.19 -5.65 -34.13
CA SER A 348 -1.95 -4.88 -34.06
C SER A 348 -2.21 -3.41 -34.36
N LEU A 349 -1.52 -2.51 -33.65
CA LEU A 349 -1.65 -1.07 -33.80
C LEU A 349 -0.24 -0.48 -33.87
N HIS A 350 0.23 -0.10 -35.07
CA HIS A 350 1.60 0.37 -35.19
C HIS A 350 1.83 1.49 -36.21
N ASP A 351 2.86 2.31 -35.94
CA ASP A 351 3.19 3.51 -36.73
C ASP A 351 1.96 4.44 -36.86
N ASN A 352 1.33 4.70 -35.72
CA ASN A 352 0.13 5.51 -35.59
C ASN A 352 0.47 6.89 -35.04
N TYR A 353 -0.31 7.91 -35.42
CA TYR A 353 0.01 9.31 -35.16
C TYR A 353 -0.66 9.89 -33.91
N GLN A 354 -1.50 9.10 -33.23
CA GLN A 354 -2.18 9.51 -31.99
C GLN A 354 -2.87 8.33 -31.29
N ARG A 355 -2.43 7.98 -30.08
CA ARG A 355 -2.96 6.90 -29.21
C ARG A 355 -2.96 5.52 -29.86
N CYS A 356 -3.42 4.50 -29.15
CA CYS A 356 -3.70 3.18 -29.71
C CYS A 356 -5.20 2.92 -29.65
N ILE A 357 -5.69 2.68 -28.43
CA ILE A 357 -7.08 2.31 -28.15
C ILE A 357 -7.58 3.29 -27.11
N SER A 358 -8.66 3.99 -27.43
CA SER A 358 -9.33 4.90 -26.50
C SER A 358 -10.68 4.33 -26.11
N ILE A 359 -10.94 4.30 -24.81
CA ILE A 359 -12.23 3.98 -24.21
C ILE A 359 -12.70 5.25 -23.50
N HIS A 360 -13.87 5.75 -23.89
CA HIS A 360 -14.44 7.01 -23.41
C HIS A 360 -15.91 6.76 -23.10
N GLY A 361 -16.33 7.00 -21.86
CA GLY A 361 -17.73 6.85 -21.43
C GLY A 361 -18.30 5.46 -21.70
N THR A 362 -17.46 4.42 -21.60
CA THR A 362 -17.78 3.05 -21.98
C THR A 362 -17.28 2.06 -20.93
N ASN A 363 -18.12 1.10 -20.56
CA ASN A 363 -17.86 0.13 -19.50
C ASN A 363 -18.03 -1.31 -19.99
N GLY A 364 -17.10 -2.21 -19.65
CA GLY A 364 -17.21 -3.64 -19.97
C GLY A 364 -16.53 -4.11 -21.26
N VAL A 365 -15.63 -3.30 -21.86
CA VAL A 365 -14.90 -3.69 -23.08
C VAL A 365 -13.82 -4.72 -22.78
N LEU A 366 -13.70 -5.74 -23.65
CA LEU A 366 -12.58 -6.68 -23.65
C LEU A 366 -11.48 -6.24 -24.63
N VAL A 367 -10.30 -5.92 -24.10
CA VAL A 367 -9.09 -5.59 -24.86
C VAL A 367 -8.06 -6.69 -24.61
N LYS A 368 -7.85 -7.59 -25.57
CA LYS A 368 -7.09 -8.83 -25.34
C LYS A 368 -6.07 -9.17 -26.42
N GLN A 369 -4.86 -9.54 -26.02
CA GLN A 369 -3.81 -10.05 -26.93
C GLN A 369 -3.48 -9.12 -28.10
N ASN A 370 -3.56 -7.81 -27.89
CA ASN A 370 -3.18 -6.84 -28.90
C ASN A 370 -1.69 -6.49 -28.82
N VAL A 371 -1.09 -6.12 -29.97
CA VAL A 371 0.31 -5.67 -30.06
C VAL A 371 0.32 -4.23 -30.54
N ALA A 372 0.74 -3.31 -29.68
CA ALA A 372 0.90 -1.90 -30.03
C ALA A 372 2.38 -1.54 -30.17
N TYR A 373 2.74 -0.83 -31.24
CA TYR A 373 4.11 -0.40 -31.48
C TYR A 373 4.20 1.04 -32.02
N LYS A 374 5.06 1.89 -31.46
CA LYS A 374 5.42 3.20 -32.03
C LYS A 374 4.19 4.06 -32.35
N THR A 375 3.52 4.51 -31.30
CA THR A 375 2.42 5.49 -31.38
C THR A 375 2.78 6.81 -30.71
N TYR A 376 2.07 7.89 -31.00
CA TYR A 376 2.21 9.18 -30.31
C TYR A 376 1.19 9.34 -29.18
N GLY A 377 1.61 9.87 -28.03
CA GLY A 377 0.73 10.10 -26.87
C GLY A 377 0.41 8.81 -26.09
N HIS A 378 -0.54 8.89 -25.16
CA HIS A 378 -0.95 7.73 -24.35
C HIS A 378 -1.57 6.62 -25.22
N CYS A 379 -1.14 5.35 -25.07
CA CYS A 379 -1.51 4.26 -25.99
C CYS A 379 -2.85 3.58 -25.65
N TYR A 380 -2.90 2.76 -24.59
CA TYR A 380 -4.13 2.16 -24.05
C TYR A 380 -4.75 3.15 -23.07
N PHE A 381 -5.81 3.82 -23.47
CA PHE A 381 -6.23 5.09 -22.89
C PHE A 381 -7.68 5.06 -22.41
N LEU A 382 -7.90 5.26 -21.10
CA LEU A 382 -9.20 5.57 -20.51
C LEU A 382 -9.35 7.09 -20.40
N GLU A 383 -10.34 7.70 -21.04
CA GLU A 383 -10.29 9.14 -21.34
C GLU A 383 -10.63 10.04 -20.14
N ASP A 384 -11.74 9.81 -19.43
CA ASP A 384 -12.31 10.84 -18.53
C ASP A 384 -12.59 10.35 -17.11
N GLY A 385 -12.33 9.08 -16.79
CA GLY A 385 -12.54 8.53 -15.46
C GLY A 385 -13.94 8.00 -15.20
N SER A 386 -14.76 7.79 -16.24
CA SER A 386 -16.05 7.10 -16.10
C SER A 386 -16.02 5.62 -16.46
N GLU A 387 -14.90 5.16 -17.02
CA GLU A 387 -14.75 3.87 -17.68
C GLU A 387 -14.42 2.79 -16.65
N THR A 388 -15.34 1.89 -16.40
CA THR A 388 -15.24 0.82 -15.40
C THR A 388 -15.42 -0.56 -16.01
N ASN A 389 -14.95 -1.58 -15.29
CA ASN A 389 -15.09 -3.00 -15.61
C ASN A 389 -14.58 -3.40 -17.00
N ASN A 390 -13.69 -2.62 -17.60
CA ASN A 390 -12.96 -3.01 -18.80
C ASN A 390 -11.85 -3.99 -18.43
N THR A 391 -11.54 -4.89 -19.35
CA THR A 391 -10.52 -5.93 -19.15
C THR A 391 -9.40 -5.78 -20.18
N PHE A 392 -8.19 -5.55 -19.69
CA PHE A 392 -6.96 -5.56 -20.47
C PHE A 392 -6.18 -6.84 -20.15
N ASP A 393 -6.23 -7.82 -21.05
CA ASP A 393 -5.63 -9.15 -20.84
C ASP A 393 -4.60 -9.48 -21.93
N GLY A 394 -3.34 -9.65 -21.55
CA GLY A 394 -2.31 -10.16 -22.45
C GLY A 394 -1.90 -9.18 -23.55
N ASN A 395 -2.04 -7.88 -23.36
CA ASN A 395 -1.67 -6.88 -24.37
C ASN A 395 -0.19 -6.51 -24.27
N LEU A 396 0.46 -6.36 -25.42
CA LEU A 396 1.81 -5.85 -25.56
C LEU A 396 1.77 -4.40 -26.04
N GLY A 397 2.55 -3.55 -25.41
CA GLY A 397 2.82 -2.19 -25.85
C GLY A 397 4.32 -1.90 -25.88
N VAL A 398 4.83 -1.46 -27.03
CA VAL A 398 6.24 -1.14 -27.24
C VAL A 398 6.37 0.24 -27.87
N TYR A 399 7.08 1.13 -27.21
CA TYR A 399 7.44 2.46 -27.71
C TYR A 399 6.27 3.44 -27.92
N THR A 400 6.10 4.37 -26.97
CA THR A 400 5.25 5.56 -27.13
C THR A 400 6.10 6.81 -27.29
N LYS A 401 5.79 7.61 -28.31
CA LYS A 401 6.45 8.88 -28.60
C LYS A 401 5.69 10.03 -27.96
N LEU A 402 6.43 11.04 -27.52
CA LEU A 402 5.82 12.32 -27.11
C LEU A 402 4.95 12.89 -28.24
N MET A 403 3.80 13.46 -27.90
CA MET A 403 2.89 14.09 -28.86
C MET A 403 2.92 15.61 -28.75
N ASN A 404 3.08 16.29 -29.88
CA ASN A 404 3.02 17.75 -30.00
C ASN A 404 2.35 18.13 -31.34
N PRO A 405 1.27 18.94 -31.34
CA PRO A 405 0.58 19.51 -30.17
C PRO A 405 -0.09 18.40 -29.32
N PRO A 406 -0.06 18.50 -27.98
CA PRO A 406 -0.76 17.56 -27.11
C PRO A 406 -2.28 17.75 -27.17
N LEU A 407 -3.06 16.69 -26.92
CA LEU A 407 -4.52 16.80 -26.72
C LEU A 407 -4.87 17.08 -25.26
N ILE A 408 -4.18 16.42 -24.35
CA ILE A 408 -4.16 16.74 -22.92
C ILE A 408 -2.74 17.07 -22.48
N PRO A 409 -2.53 17.92 -21.46
CA PRO A 409 -1.19 18.38 -21.07
C PRO A 409 -0.15 17.28 -20.85
N SER A 410 -0.57 16.08 -20.44
CA SER A 410 0.29 14.92 -20.19
C SER A 410 0.74 14.16 -21.44
N ASP A 411 0.17 14.40 -22.63
CA ASP A 411 0.51 13.65 -23.86
C ASP A 411 1.97 13.86 -24.32
N VAL A 412 2.66 14.87 -23.79
CA VAL A 412 4.12 15.07 -23.96
C VAL A 412 4.96 14.12 -23.10
N LYS A 413 4.33 13.43 -22.15
CA LYS A 413 4.87 12.41 -21.22
C LYS A 413 4.01 11.14 -21.34
N PRO A 414 4.04 10.45 -22.49
CA PRO A 414 3.08 9.41 -22.81
C PRO A 414 3.24 8.18 -21.91
N SER A 415 2.13 7.53 -21.58
CA SER A 415 2.11 6.24 -20.91
C SER A 415 1.63 5.13 -21.83
N MET A 416 2.05 3.90 -21.55
CA MET A 416 1.53 2.75 -22.29
C MET A 416 0.09 2.46 -21.88
N PHE A 417 -0.18 2.42 -20.57
CA PHE A 417 -1.52 2.29 -20.00
C PHE A 417 -1.85 3.54 -19.18
N TRP A 418 -2.84 4.30 -19.64
CA TRP A 418 -3.37 5.50 -18.98
C TRP A 418 -4.71 5.17 -18.33
N ILE A 419 -4.73 5.20 -17.00
CA ILE A 419 -5.78 4.59 -16.18
C ILE A 419 -6.45 5.67 -15.32
N THR A 420 -7.52 6.26 -15.85
CA THR A 420 -8.31 7.30 -15.16
C THR A 420 -9.37 6.74 -14.23
N HIS A 421 -9.57 5.42 -14.20
CA HIS A 421 -10.43 4.78 -13.21
C HIS A 421 -9.83 3.44 -12.75
N PRO A 422 -9.61 3.23 -11.45
CA PRO A 422 -8.96 2.00 -10.95
C PRO A 422 -9.81 0.73 -11.09
N GLN A 423 -11.12 0.85 -11.35
CA GLN A 423 -12.08 -0.25 -11.42
C GLN A 423 -12.02 -1.02 -12.75
N ASN A 424 -10.81 -1.33 -13.22
CA ASN A 424 -10.55 -2.06 -14.46
C ASN A 424 -9.52 -3.16 -14.20
N SER A 425 -9.56 -4.23 -14.99
CA SER A 425 -8.66 -5.38 -14.84
C SER A 425 -7.46 -5.24 -15.78
N PHE A 426 -6.25 -5.41 -15.25
CA PHE A 426 -5.00 -5.42 -16.00
C PHE A 426 -4.25 -6.71 -15.68
N ILE A 427 -4.27 -7.67 -16.60
CA ILE A 427 -3.71 -9.01 -16.39
C ILE A 427 -2.79 -9.38 -17.57
N ASN A 428 -1.64 -9.98 -17.30
CA ASN A 428 -0.73 -10.51 -18.33
C ASN A 428 -0.19 -9.45 -19.34
N ASN A 429 -0.26 -8.15 -19.05
CA ASN A 429 0.16 -7.12 -20.00
C ASN A 429 1.66 -6.81 -19.92
N ALA A 430 2.24 -6.33 -21.01
CA ALA A 430 3.64 -5.88 -21.07
C ALA A 430 3.72 -4.46 -21.64
N ALA A 431 4.48 -3.59 -20.98
CA ALA A 431 4.72 -2.20 -21.37
C ALA A 431 6.23 -1.90 -21.46
N SER A 432 6.69 -1.44 -22.62
CA SER A 432 8.10 -1.07 -22.85
C SER A 432 8.22 0.31 -23.50
N SER A 433 9.34 0.98 -23.25
CA SER A 433 9.80 2.16 -24.01
C SER A 433 8.81 3.32 -23.96
N THR A 434 8.47 3.77 -22.77
CA THR A 434 7.43 4.78 -22.53
C THR A 434 7.85 5.75 -21.42
N PHE A 435 7.11 6.83 -21.18
CA PHE A 435 7.38 7.69 -20.01
C PHE A 435 7.02 6.94 -18.74
N VAL A 436 5.78 6.42 -18.67
CA VAL A 436 5.28 5.58 -17.57
C VAL A 436 4.61 4.33 -18.13
N GLY A 437 4.92 3.15 -17.59
CA GLY A 437 4.32 1.89 -18.03
C GLY A 437 2.81 1.86 -17.77
N PHE A 438 2.43 1.84 -16.49
CA PHE A 438 1.05 1.90 -16.00
C PHE A 438 0.87 3.13 -15.13
N TRP A 439 0.04 4.09 -15.57
CA TRP A 439 -0.19 5.34 -14.84
C TRP A 439 -1.63 5.41 -14.37
N VAL A 440 -1.82 5.33 -13.05
CA VAL A 440 -3.13 5.42 -12.37
C VAL A 440 -3.36 6.84 -11.90
N ILE A 441 -4.38 7.49 -12.45
CA ILE A 441 -4.60 8.94 -12.35
C ILE A 441 -6.10 9.28 -12.28
N PRO A 442 -6.83 8.80 -11.27
CA PRO A 442 -8.27 9.06 -11.20
C PRO A 442 -8.58 10.55 -11.00
N PRO A 443 -9.51 11.15 -11.76
CA PRO A 443 -10.05 12.48 -11.49
C PRO A 443 -11.08 12.44 -10.34
N ASP A 444 -11.39 13.58 -9.71
CA ASP A 444 -12.29 13.62 -8.53
C ASP A 444 -13.72 13.22 -8.92
N SER A 445 -14.15 13.72 -10.07
CA SER A 445 -15.34 13.32 -10.81
C SER A 445 -14.94 13.07 -12.26
N PRO A 446 -15.72 12.30 -13.03
CA PRO A 446 -15.45 12.14 -14.44
C PRO A 446 -15.36 13.49 -15.15
N LEU A 447 -14.41 13.61 -16.08
CA LEU A 447 -14.16 14.83 -16.84
C LEU A 447 -15.08 14.92 -18.07
N GLY A 448 -14.98 16.05 -18.78
CA GLY A 448 -15.52 16.19 -20.13
C GLY A 448 -17.02 15.87 -20.26
N THR A 449 -17.37 15.06 -21.25
CA THR A 449 -18.77 14.68 -21.51
C THR A 449 -19.29 13.73 -20.45
N SER A 450 -18.43 12.84 -19.95
CA SER A 450 -18.74 11.85 -18.92
C SER A 450 -19.19 12.49 -17.61
N GLY A 451 -18.58 13.60 -17.19
CA GLY A 451 -18.97 14.32 -15.97
C GLY A 451 -20.41 14.84 -15.97
N LYS A 452 -20.99 15.10 -17.15
CA LYS A 452 -22.40 15.51 -17.29
C LYS A 452 -23.36 14.33 -17.15
N ILE A 453 -22.92 13.13 -17.51
CA ILE A 453 -23.73 11.90 -17.46
C ILE A 453 -23.66 11.27 -16.07
N TRP A 454 -22.48 11.26 -15.46
CA TRP A 454 -22.21 10.66 -14.16
C TRP A 454 -21.67 11.69 -13.14
N PRO A 455 -22.41 12.77 -12.82
CA PRO A 455 -21.92 13.86 -11.98
C PRO A 455 -21.62 13.44 -10.52
N ASN A 456 -22.20 12.32 -10.08
CA ASN A 456 -22.03 11.79 -8.72
C ASN A 456 -20.98 10.67 -8.63
N MET A 457 -20.38 10.26 -9.75
CA MET A 457 -19.33 9.25 -9.73
C MET A 457 -18.05 9.86 -9.16
N LYS A 458 -17.35 9.09 -8.32
CA LYS A 458 -16.13 9.52 -7.64
C LYS A 458 -15.00 8.52 -7.90
N PRO A 459 -14.29 8.63 -9.04
CA PRO A 459 -13.24 7.66 -9.42
C PRO A 459 -12.11 7.57 -8.39
N ARG A 460 -11.87 8.66 -7.65
CA ARG A 460 -10.92 8.70 -6.53
C ARG A 460 -11.43 8.07 -5.24
N LEU A 461 -12.74 8.06 -4.96
CA LEU A 461 -13.29 7.67 -3.65
C LEU A 461 -13.87 6.24 -3.67
N GLY A 462 -13.42 5.39 -2.76
CA GLY A 462 -14.13 4.15 -2.40
C GLY A 462 -14.04 3.00 -3.40
N VAL A 463 -13.08 3.04 -4.34
CA VAL A 463 -12.95 2.06 -5.41
C VAL A 463 -11.73 1.17 -5.19
N LEU A 464 -11.94 -0.15 -5.06
CA LEU A 464 -10.85 -1.13 -5.16
C LEU A 464 -10.33 -1.15 -6.60
N MET A 465 -9.02 -1.14 -6.74
CA MET A 465 -8.45 -1.42 -8.05
C MET A 465 -8.88 -2.82 -8.49
N GLY A 466 -9.30 -2.96 -9.75
CA GLY A 466 -9.52 -4.27 -10.34
C GLY A 466 -8.24 -5.10 -10.32
N PRO A 467 -8.31 -6.41 -10.64
CA PRO A 467 -7.15 -7.29 -10.65
C PRO A 467 -5.96 -6.69 -11.41
N PHE A 468 -4.82 -6.58 -10.75
CA PHE A 468 -3.54 -6.21 -11.34
C PHE A 468 -2.55 -7.35 -11.09
N ASP A 469 -2.42 -8.23 -12.09
CA ASP A 469 -1.69 -9.48 -11.94
C ASP A 469 -0.83 -9.81 -13.16
N ASN A 470 0.38 -10.30 -12.91
CA ASN A 470 1.29 -10.81 -13.95
C ASN A 470 1.60 -9.78 -15.06
N ASN A 471 1.71 -8.50 -14.70
CA ASN A 471 2.07 -7.43 -15.62
C ASN A 471 3.58 -7.16 -15.61
N VAL A 472 4.12 -6.72 -16.74
CA VAL A 472 5.52 -6.32 -16.89
C VAL A 472 5.60 -4.87 -17.36
N ALA A 473 6.46 -4.07 -16.74
CA ALA A 473 6.80 -2.74 -17.24
C ALA A 473 8.31 -2.52 -17.23
N HIS A 474 8.87 -2.08 -18.35
CA HIS A 474 10.29 -1.79 -18.41
C HIS A 474 10.67 -0.72 -19.41
N SER A 475 11.96 -0.36 -19.43
CA SER A 475 12.49 0.64 -20.37
C SER A 475 11.69 1.94 -20.27
N CYS A 476 11.34 2.35 -19.04
CA CYS A 476 10.50 3.52 -18.77
C CYS A 476 11.38 4.73 -18.40
N TYR A 477 11.05 5.91 -18.96
CA TYR A 477 11.77 7.15 -18.63
C TYR A 477 11.53 7.63 -17.21
N TRP A 478 10.39 7.27 -16.63
CA TRP A 478 10.03 7.65 -15.28
C TRP A 478 9.79 6.39 -14.46
N ASP A 479 8.53 5.95 -14.34
CA ASP A 479 8.13 4.86 -13.45
C ASP A 479 7.52 3.69 -14.25
N GLY A 480 7.78 2.44 -13.83
CA GLY A 480 7.14 1.26 -14.42
C GLY A 480 5.64 1.21 -14.09
N PHE A 481 5.31 1.37 -12.81
CA PHE A 481 3.96 1.63 -12.31
C PHE A 481 3.96 2.93 -11.52
N GLN A 482 2.97 3.80 -11.72
CA GLN A 482 2.82 5.05 -11.00
C GLN A 482 1.37 5.29 -10.53
N ALA A 483 1.22 5.52 -9.23
CA ALA A 483 0.00 6.07 -8.61
C ALA A 483 0.38 7.20 -7.65
N GLN A 484 0.24 8.45 -8.10
CA GLN A 484 0.61 9.64 -7.34
C GLN A 484 -0.24 10.86 -7.69
N ASP A 485 -0.51 11.04 -8.98
CA ASP A 485 -1.06 12.28 -9.51
C ASP A 485 -2.59 12.21 -9.57
N GLY A 486 -3.24 13.36 -9.37
CA GLY A 486 -4.65 13.56 -9.68
C GLY A 486 -4.81 14.47 -10.89
N GLN A 487 -5.94 14.37 -11.56
CA GLN A 487 -6.28 15.22 -12.71
C GLN A 487 -7.39 16.20 -12.33
N ASP A 488 -7.21 17.50 -12.62
CA ASP A 488 -8.27 18.50 -12.45
C ASP A 488 -9.27 18.53 -13.62
N ASP A 489 -10.25 19.42 -13.54
CA ASP A 489 -11.31 19.60 -14.53
C ASP A 489 -10.80 19.99 -15.94
N GLN A 490 -9.56 20.47 -16.05
CA GLN A 490 -8.92 20.83 -17.32
C GLN A 490 -7.99 19.74 -17.85
N GLY A 491 -7.93 18.58 -17.19
CA GLY A 491 -7.01 17.52 -17.57
C GLY A 491 -5.57 17.77 -17.10
N VAL A 492 -5.32 18.82 -16.31
CA VAL A 492 -4.00 19.18 -15.81
C VAL A 492 -3.65 18.26 -14.64
N LEU A 493 -2.43 17.74 -14.67
CA LEU A 493 -1.90 16.94 -13.59
C LEU A 493 -1.53 17.83 -12.42
N HIS A 494 -2.08 17.55 -11.25
CA HIS A 494 -1.68 18.17 -9.99
C HIS A 494 -1.01 17.11 -9.13
N GLY A 495 0.28 17.29 -8.86
CA GLY A 495 1.00 16.42 -7.93
C GLY A 495 0.63 16.77 -6.49
N LEU A 496 0.64 15.79 -5.58
CA LEU A 496 0.53 15.90 -4.10
C LEU A 496 -0.72 16.63 -3.52
N SER A 497 -1.42 17.49 -4.25
CA SER A 497 -2.48 18.38 -3.74
C SER A 497 -3.91 17.89 -3.95
N VAL A 498 -4.10 16.75 -4.63
CA VAL A 498 -5.42 16.22 -5.03
C VAL A 498 -5.45 14.68 -5.02
N GLY A 499 -4.67 14.07 -4.11
CA GLY A 499 -4.32 12.65 -4.08
C GLY A 499 -5.49 11.65 -4.18
N TRP A 500 -5.16 10.41 -4.51
CA TRP A 500 -6.12 9.30 -4.50
C TRP A 500 -6.58 9.05 -3.06
N ASN A 501 -7.88 9.24 -2.79
CA ASN A 501 -8.46 9.11 -1.47
C ASN A 501 -9.51 7.98 -1.45
N PRO A 502 -9.12 6.71 -1.45
CA PRO A 502 -10.12 5.67 -1.28
C PRO A 502 -10.65 5.76 0.16
N ALA A 503 -11.94 6.12 0.30
CA ALA A 503 -12.68 6.05 1.55
C ALA A 503 -12.40 4.73 2.29
N ASN A 504 -12.44 4.76 3.63
CA ASN A 504 -12.15 3.73 4.64
C ASN A 504 -12.64 2.29 4.34
N ASN A 505 -12.22 1.69 3.24
CA ASN A 505 -12.56 0.34 2.84
C ASN A 505 -11.62 -0.64 3.54
N ASN A 506 -12.19 -1.66 4.19
CA ASN A 506 -11.45 -2.65 4.97
C ASN A 506 -10.77 -3.74 4.13
N PHE A 507 -10.84 -3.66 2.79
CA PHE A 507 -10.24 -4.64 1.88
C PHE A 507 -8.98 -4.08 1.23
N PRO A 508 -7.89 -4.88 1.13
CA PRO A 508 -6.63 -4.41 0.57
C PRO A 508 -6.66 -4.35 -0.97
N ASN A 509 -6.05 -3.31 -1.54
CA ASN A 509 -5.72 -3.28 -2.97
C ASN A 509 -4.62 -4.30 -3.23
N THR A 510 -4.83 -5.26 -4.14
CA THR A 510 -3.88 -6.36 -4.34
C THR A 510 -3.12 -6.20 -5.64
N PHE A 511 -1.78 -6.24 -5.55
CA PHE A 511 -0.85 -6.20 -6.68
C PHE A 511 0.02 -7.44 -6.62
N THR A 512 -0.05 -8.29 -7.64
CA THR A 512 0.64 -9.59 -7.64
C THR A 512 1.45 -9.81 -8.91
N ASN A 513 2.53 -10.57 -8.79
CA ASN A 513 3.33 -11.05 -9.93
C ASN A 513 3.81 -9.94 -10.88
N PHE A 514 4.07 -8.73 -10.38
CA PHE A 514 4.55 -7.64 -11.22
C PHE A 514 6.06 -7.75 -11.46
N ILE A 515 6.50 -7.53 -12.69
CA ILE A 515 7.92 -7.43 -13.03
C ILE A 515 8.22 -6.01 -13.54
N GLY A 516 9.11 -5.30 -12.85
CA GLY A 516 9.51 -3.94 -13.21
C GLY A 516 11.02 -3.84 -13.39
N TYR A 517 11.50 -3.36 -14.55
CA TYR A 517 12.94 -3.24 -14.80
C TYR A 517 13.38 -2.10 -15.71
N LYS A 518 14.65 -1.66 -15.61
CA LYS A 518 15.21 -0.59 -16.47
C LYS A 518 14.33 0.68 -16.50
N CYS A 519 13.79 1.05 -15.33
CA CYS A 519 13.01 2.28 -15.12
C CYS A 519 13.92 3.35 -14.53
N ARG A 520 13.98 4.53 -15.15
CA ARG A 520 14.95 5.57 -14.77
C ARG A 520 14.68 6.21 -13.40
N ARG A 521 13.41 6.27 -12.94
CA ARG A 521 13.07 6.68 -11.58
C ARG A 521 12.73 5.47 -10.72
N SER A 522 11.55 4.86 -10.87
CA SER A 522 11.14 3.73 -10.04
C SER A 522 10.60 2.56 -10.85
N ALA A 523 10.86 1.32 -10.43
CA ALA A 523 10.16 0.18 -11.02
C ALA A 523 8.68 0.19 -10.61
N PHE A 524 8.40 0.55 -9.34
CA PHE A 524 7.04 0.67 -8.81
C PHE A 524 6.92 1.85 -7.85
N TRP A 525 6.03 2.79 -8.15
CA TRP A 525 5.75 3.98 -7.35
C TRP A 525 4.27 4.05 -6.96
N ALA A 526 3.97 3.94 -5.67
CA ALA A 526 2.61 4.01 -5.14
C ALA A 526 2.54 4.94 -3.91
N HIS A 527 2.26 6.21 -4.14
CA HIS A 527 2.25 7.21 -3.07
C HIS A 527 0.92 7.20 -2.28
N PHE A 528 -0.23 7.03 -2.92
CA PHE A 528 -1.54 7.18 -2.26
C PHE A 528 -2.45 5.94 -2.37
N ILE A 529 -1.87 4.74 -2.36
CA ILE A 529 -2.60 3.47 -2.37
C ILE A 529 -2.68 2.93 -0.93
N PRO A 530 -3.68 3.31 -0.12
CA PRO A 530 -3.76 2.78 1.24
C PRO A 530 -4.11 1.30 1.22
N ARG A 531 -3.58 0.60 2.22
CA ARG A 531 -3.84 -0.83 2.48
C ARG A 531 -3.48 -1.68 1.25
N GLY A 532 -2.32 -1.43 0.64
CA GLY A 532 -1.81 -2.21 -0.48
C GLY A 532 -1.23 -3.54 0.00
N LEU A 533 -1.71 -4.64 -0.57
CA LEU A 533 -1.08 -5.95 -0.46
C LEU A 533 -0.27 -6.21 -1.73
N TYR A 534 1.05 -6.06 -1.62
CA TYR A 534 1.98 -6.29 -2.71
C TYR A 534 2.60 -7.67 -2.53
N ARG A 535 2.48 -8.57 -3.52
CA ARG A 535 3.08 -9.91 -3.43
C ARG A 535 3.79 -10.39 -4.69
N ASP A 536 4.72 -11.32 -4.50
CA ASP A 536 5.28 -12.20 -5.54
C ASP A 536 5.88 -11.45 -6.74
N SER A 537 6.44 -10.26 -6.50
CA SER A 537 6.89 -9.36 -7.57
C SER A 537 8.42 -9.26 -7.63
N VAL A 538 8.94 -8.94 -8.81
CA VAL A 538 10.38 -8.84 -9.07
C VAL A 538 10.70 -7.46 -9.63
N LEU A 539 11.53 -6.71 -8.94
CA LEU A 539 11.88 -5.33 -9.30
C LEU A 539 13.39 -5.19 -9.39
N LEU A 540 13.90 -4.65 -10.49
CA LEU A 540 15.32 -4.69 -10.78
C LEU A 540 15.81 -3.52 -11.62
N ASP A 541 17.10 -3.19 -11.52
CA ASP A 541 17.75 -2.24 -12.45
C ASP A 541 17.00 -0.89 -12.61
N ALA A 542 16.50 -0.33 -11.51
CA ALA A 542 15.79 0.94 -11.48
C ALA A 542 16.47 1.91 -10.50
N GLY A 543 16.20 3.22 -10.62
CA GLY A 543 16.68 4.20 -9.65
C GLY A 543 16.20 3.90 -8.23
N GLN A 544 14.93 3.53 -8.10
CA GLN A 544 14.31 2.95 -6.91
C GLN A 544 13.55 1.70 -7.36
N GLN A 545 13.68 0.58 -6.67
CA GLN A 545 12.89 -0.59 -7.07
C GLN A 545 11.43 -0.41 -6.61
N LEU A 546 11.15 -0.45 -5.31
CA LEU A 546 9.83 -0.18 -4.75
C LEU A 546 9.80 1.09 -3.91
N PHE A 547 8.79 1.90 -4.18
CA PHE A 547 8.45 3.04 -3.39
C PHE A 547 6.98 3.02 -3.02
N THR A 548 6.67 3.06 -1.72
CA THR A 548 5.30 3.19 -1.23
C THR A 548 5.19 4.29 -0.17
N GLY A 549 4.05 4.99 -0.15
CA GLY A 549 3.90 6.24 0.59
C GLY A 549 2.75 6.35 1.60
N THR A 550 2.02 5.27 1.88
CA THR A 550 0.99 5.26 2.95
C THR A 550 1.22 4.10 3.92
N GLY A 551 0.89 4.26 5.20
CA GLY A 551 1.26 3.34 6.27
C GLY A 551 0.85 1.85 6.11
N VAL A 552 1.53 0.98 6.87
CA VAL A 552 1.39 -0.49 6.98
C VAL A 552 1.33 -1.30 5.67
N ASP A 553 1.96 -0.82 4.61
CA ASP A 553 2.21 -1.63 3.42
C ASP A 553 3.09 -2.84 3.77
N SER A 554 2.75 -4.00 3.22
CA SER A 554 3.49 -5.25 3.44
C SER A 554 3.90 -5.89 2.13
N PRO A 555 5.09 -5.57 1.58
CA PRO A 555 5.67 -6.33 0.49
C PRO A 555 5.98 -7.75 0.95
N VAL A 556 5.35 -8.74 0.32
CA VAL A 556 5.55 -10.16 0.64
C VAL A 556 6.16 -10.90 -0.54
N ASN A 557 7.23 -11.65 -0.31
CA ASN A 557 7.90 -12.46 -1.32
C ASN A 557 8.38 -11.63 -2.54
N PHE A 558 8.98 -10.46 -2.28
CA PHE A 558 9.58 -9.64 -3.33
C PHE A 558 11.01 -10.07 -3.61
N THR A 559 11.43 -9.99 -4.89
CA THR A 559 12.84 -10.04 -5.26
C THR A 559 13.27 -8.68 -5.82
N PHE A 560 14.21 -8.05 -5.13
CA PHE A 560 14.83 -6.79 -5.51
C PHE A 560 16.23 -7.06 -6.06
N VAL A 561 16.55 -6.56 -7.25
CA VAL A 561 17.90 -6.67 -7.83
C VAL A 561 18.46 -5.27 -8.13
N GLY A 562 19.53 -4.90 -7.45
CA GLY A 562 20.18 -3.60 -7.65
C GLY A 562 20.83 -3.52 -9.04
N GLU A 563 21.69 -4.50 -9.34
CA GLU A 563 22.31 -4.66 -10.65
C GLU A 563 22.18 -6.09 -11.16
N SER A 564 21.51 -6.25 -12.30
CA SER A 564 21.39 -7.54 -12.97
C SER A 564 22.57 -7.85 -13.90
N GLU A 565 22.55 -9.05 -14.48
CA GLU A 565 23.50 -9.46 -15.53
C GLU A 565 23.26 -8.76 -16.87
N ASN A 566 22.20 -7.98 -17.01
CA ASN A 566 21.95 -7.17 -18.20
C ASN A 566 22.68 -5.83 -18.09
N TYR A 567 23.88 -5.75 -18.66
CA TYR A 567 24.70 -4.54 -18.65
C TYR A 567 24.11 -3.41 -19.50
N GLY A 568 23.24 -3.71 -20.47
CA GLY A 568 22.78 -2.72 -21.43
C GLY A 568 23.93 -2.05 -22.21
N LEU A 569 23.68 -0.83 -22.69
CA LEU A 569 24.63 -0.02 -23.44
C LEU A 569 25.62 0.68 -22.49
N ALA A 570 26.91 0.60 -22.80
CA ALA A 570 27.95 1.34 -22.08
C ALA A 570 27.74 2.86 -22.20
N VAL A 571 27.94 3.61 -21.11
CA VAL A 571 27.76 5.08 -21.06
C VAL A 571 29.00 5.75 -20.48
N GLY A 572 29.65 6.62 -21.28
CA GLY A 572 30.90 7.28 -20.87
C GLY A 572 32.01 6.26 -20.59
N ASN A 573 32.61 6.34 -19.40
CA ASN A 573 33.64 5.38 -18.95
C ASN A 573 33.06 4.13 -18.25
N ARG A 574 31.73 3.95 -18.22
CA ARG A 574 31.09 2.81 -17.53
C ARG A 574 30.78 1.69 -18.50
N SER A 575 30.96 0.46 -18.02
CA SER A 575 30.65 -0.77 -18.77
C SER A 575 29.16 -1.11 -18.84
N ARG A 576 28.27 -0.36 -18.17
CA ARG A 576 26.83 -0.59 -18.14
C ARG A 576 26.01 0.68 -18.20
N SER A 577 24.75 0.54 -18.60
CA SER A 577 23.74 1.60 -18.54
C SER A 577 23.28 1.85 -17.09
N ILE A 578 22.83 3.08 -16.80
CA ILE A 578 22.37 3.48 -15.47
C ILE A 578 21.02 4.22 -15.55
N PRO A 579 20.21 4.20 -14.48
CA PRO A 579 18.87 4.79 -14.49
C PRO A 579 18.87 6.31 -14.73
N THR A 580 19.93 7.03 -14.39
CA THR A 580 19.91 8.51 -14.44
C THR A 580 19.86 9.06 -15.86
N PRO A 581 18.92 9.98 -16.18
CA PRO A 581 18.86 10.62 -17.50
C PRO A 581 20.12 11.44 -17.83
N ASN A 582 20.84 11.94 -16.82
CA ASN A 582 22.03 12.79 -17.00
C ASN A 582 23.35 11.99 -17.02
N GLY A 583 23.31 10.65 -16.93
CA GLY A 583 24.52 9.81 -16.92
C GLY A 583 25.43 9.99 -15.70
N LYS A 584 24.93 10.64 -14.63
CA LYS A 584 25.65 10.80 -13.35
C LYS A 584 25.27 9.66 -12.41
N PRO A 585 26.17 9.19 -11.55
CA PRO A 585 25.79 8.16 -10.61
C PRO A 585 24.76 8.70 -9.61
N ASP A 586 23.71 7.92 -9.37
CA ASP A 586 22.74 8.17 -8.32
C ASP A 586 22.74 7.02 -7.32
N TYR A 587 22.03 7.31 -6.25
CA TYR A 587 21.64 6.39 -5.22
C TYR A 587 20.61 5.36 -5.73
N VAL A 588 20.85 4.07 -5.49
CA VAL A 588 19.91 2.98 -5.87
C VAL A 588 19.38 2.25 -4.64
N GLY A 589 18.06 2.11 -4.56
CA GLY A 589 17.40 1.58 -3.37
C GLY A 589 16.32 0.54 -3.62
N GLY A 590 16.45 -0.63 -3.00
CA GLY A 590 15.51 -1.74 -3.12
C GLY A 590 14.10 -1.37 -2.65
N PHE A 591 14.00 -0.97 -1.39
CA PHE A 591 12.76 -0.53 -0.76
C PHE A 591 12.95 0.85 -0.14
N ARG A 592 12.11 1.79 -0.58
CA ARG A 592 12.07 3.17 -0.09
C ARG A 592 10.69 3.47 0.50
N CYS A 593 10.69 3.99 1.72
CA CYS A 593 9.49 4.54 2.35
C CYS A 593 9.43 6.07 2.14
N TYR A 594 8.24 6.61 1.85
CA TYR A 594 8.02 8.05 1.63
C TYR A 594 7.35 8.76 2.81
N ASP A 595 7.56 10.09 2.89
CA ASP A 595 6.96 11.08 3.80
C ASP A 595 6.18 10.52 4.99
N ASN A 596 6.84 10.41 6.15
CA ASN A 596 6.21 10.03 7.41
C ASN A 596 5.40 8.71 7.35
N GLY A 597 5.63 7.83 6.37
CA GLY A 597 4.80 6.67 6.06
C GLY A 597 4.97 5.44 6.97
N GLY A 598 5.08 5.62 8.29
CA GLY A 598 4.99 4.53 9.29
C GLY A 598 5.90 3.30 9.11
N GLY A 599 5.73 2.31 9.98
CA GLY A 599 6.52 1.08 9.98
C GLY A 599 6.09 0.02 8.97
N SER A 600 6.61 0.09 7.73
CA SER A 600 6.37 -0.95 6.71
C SER A 600 6.97 -2.29 7.11
N GLN A 601 6.31 -3.39 6.74
CA GLN A 601 6.75 -4.76 7.06
C GLN A 601 7.10 -5.54 5.80
N LEU A 602 8.38 -5.86 5.62
CA LEU A 602 8.80 -6.70 4.49
C LEU A 602 8.87 -8.15 4.96
N ILE A 603 8.26 -9.06 4.21
CA ILE A 603 8.18 -10.48 4.60
C ILE A 603 8.72 -11.34 3.47
N ASN A 604 9.72 -12.18 3.76
CA ASN A 604 10.35 -13.10 2.82
C ASN A 604 10.93 -12.42 1.56
N CYS A 605 11.39 -11.17 1.68
CA CYS A 605 11.95 -10.44 0.54
C CYS A 605 13.44 -10.78 0.33
N THR A 606 13.90 -10.80 -0.92
CA THR A 606 15.30 -11.03 -1.27
C THR A 606 15.89 -9.81 -1.97
N PHE A 607 17.05 -9.36 -1.52
CA PHE A 607 17.81 -8.25 -2.11
C PHE A 607 19.11 -8.80 -2.71
N ILE A 608 19.36 -8.52 -3.98
CA ILE A 608 20.49 -9.06 -4.76
C ILE A 608 21.31 -7.90 -5.36
N ASN A 609 22.63 -7.95 -5.25
CA ASN A 609 23.57 -7.04 -5.92
C ASN A 609 23.36 -5.53 -5.59
N PHE A 610 23.13 -5.20 -4.33
CA PHE A 610 23.10 -3.82 -3.82
C PHE A 610 24.44 -3.45 -3.15
N THR A 611 25.55 -3.46 -3.90
CA THR A 611 26.89 -3.15 -3.38
C THR A 611 27.33 -1.72 -3.71
N SER A 612 27.52 -0.86 -2.70
CA SER A 612 28.11 0.47 -2.91
C SER A 612 29.51 0.42 -3.53
N SER A 613 29.89 1.46 -4.28
CA SER A 613 31.24 1.71 -4.79
C SER A 613 31.62 3.19 -4.63
N ALA A 614 32.84 3.58 -5.00
CA ALA A 614 33.25 4.99 -5.00
C ALA A 614 32.39 5.87 -5.91
N GLU A 615 31.73 5.27 -6.92
CA GLU A 615 30.88 6.01 -7.84
C GLU A 615 29.42 6.04 -7.41
N LYS A 616 28.90 5.04 -6.66
CA LYS A 616 27.45 4.90 -6.38
C LYS A 616 27.18 4.30 -5.02
N MET A 617 26.08 4.71 -4.40
CA MET A 617 25.59 4.13 -3.15
C MET A 617 24.38 3.23 -3.43
N MET A 618 24.42 2.01 -2.91
CA MET A 618 23.33 1.04 -3.10
C MET A 618 23.02 0.31 -1.80
N GLY A 619 21.73 0.16 -1.51
CA GLY A 619 21.24 -0.56 -0.33
C GLY A 619 19.87 -1.17 -0.55
N GLY A 620 19.58 -2.24 0.20
CA GLY A 620 18.25 -2.84 0.23
C GLY A 620 17.21 -1.85 0.76
N PHE A 621 17.46 -1.26 1.93
CA PHE A 621 16.61 -0.22 2.53
C PHE A 621 17.18 1.17 2.36
N VAL A 622 16.31 2.13 2.05
CA VAL A 622 16.72 3.48 1.74
C VAL A 622 15.74 4.54 2.26
N ASN A 623 16.26 5.71 2.64
CA ASN A 623 15.45 6.85 3.06
C ASN A 623 15.02 7.73 1.87
N SER A 624 13.98 8.56 2.04
CA SER A 624 13.55 9.58 1.07
C SER A 624 14.58 10.73 0.96
N ASP A 625 14.81 11.27 -0.25
CA ASP A 625 15.80 12.33 -0.50
C ASP A 625 15.37 13.72 0.02
N GLY A 626 14.05 13.91 0.22
CA GLY A 626 13.43 15.19 0.61
C GLY A 626 12.73 15.16 1.98
N GLY A 627 12.60 13.99 2.61
CA GLY A 627 11.95 13.87 3.91
C GLY A 627 12.83 14.40 5.04
N GLN A 628 12.47 15.55 5.62
CA GLN A 628 13.09 16.10 6.83
C GLN A 628 12.78 15.28 8.10
N TYR A 629 11.95 14.25 7.98
CA TYR A 629 11.41 13.46 9.08
C TYR A 629 11.98 12.04 8.97
N GLY A 630 12.76 11.60 9.96
CA GLY A 630 13.36 10.27 9.99
C GLY A 630 12.34 9.14 9.78
N THR A 631 12.76 8.00 9.26
CA THR A 631 11.87 6.83 9.14
C THR A 631 11.40 6.42 10.52
N TYR A 632 10.11 6.16 10.63
CA TYR A 632 9.50 5.65 11.84
C TYR A 632 10.12 4.31 12.25
N PRO A 633 10.57 4.16 13.51
CA PRO A 633 11.19 2.92 14.00
C PRO A 633 10.27 1.68 14.06
N ASP A 634 9.04 1.74 13.56
CA ASP A 634 8.16 0.58 13.47
C ASP A 634 8.43 -0.30 12.24
N GLY A 635 9.32 0.13 11.33
CA GLY A 635 9.66 -0.63 10.12
C GLY A 635 10.45 -1.90 10.45
N ALA A 636 10.08 -3.04 9.84
CA ALA A 636 10.69 -4.34 10.16
C ALA A 636 10.80 -5.28 8.94
N CYS A 637 11.87 -6.07 8.88
CA CYS A 637 12.07 -7.08 7.84
C CYS A 637 12.10 -8.52 8.40
N PHE A 638 11.15 -9.33 7.99
CA PHE A 638 10.97 -10.71 8.43
C PHE A 638 11.53 -11.67 7.38
N ASN A 639 12.56 -12.43 7.75
CA ASN A 639 13.17 -13.47 6.90
C ASN A 639 13.62 -12.92 5.54
N CYS A 640 14.13 -11.68 5.54
CA CYS A 640 14.69 -11.07 4.34
C CYS A 640 16.14 -11.55 4.10
N LYS A 641 16.49 -11.72 2.83
CA LYS A 641 17.82 -12.20 2.41
C LYS A 641 18.60 -11.11 1.69
N PHE A 642 19.89 -11.01 1.94
CA PHE A 642 20.79 -10.06 1.30
C PHE A 642 21.94 -10.82 0.63
N ILE A 643 21.93 -10.91 -0.70
CA ILE A 643 22.90 -11.65 -1.52
C ILE A 643 23.76 -10.61 -2.24
N HIS A 644 25.04 -10.48 -1.85
CA HIS A 644 25.91 -9.41 -2.33
C HIS A 644 25.23 -8.03 -2.22
N ALA A 645 24.65 -7.74 -1.06
CA ALA A 645 23.81 -6.57 -0.87
C ALA A 645 24.07 -5.93 0.49
N ASN A 646 24.21 -4.61 0.50
CA ASN A 646 24.16 -3.80 1.71
C ASN A 646 22.71 -3.79 2.23
N PRO A 647 22.46 -4.10 3.52
CA PRO A 647 21.11 -4.12 4.06
C PRO A 647 20.41 -2.77 3.94
N MET A 648 21.11 -1.68 4.19
CA MET A 648 20.58 -0.32 4.09
C MET A 648 21.63 0.63 3.52
N VAL A 649 21.19 1.80 3.08
CA VAL A 649 22.01 3.02 3.03
C VAL A 649 21.18 4.20 3.57
N ALA A 650 21.78 5.05 4.40
CA ALA A 650 21.17 6.31 4.82
C ALA A 650 21.76 7.44 3.95
N GLY A 651 20.91 8.07 3.14
CA GLY A 651 21.35 9.05 2.14
C GLY A 651 22.23 10.16 2.72
N THR A 652 23.41 10.35 2.15
CA THR A 652 24.19 11.57 2.30
C THR A 652 23.80 12.49 1.15
N ASP A 653 23.76 13.79 1.41
CA ASP A 653 23.94 14.75 0.33
C ASP A 653 25.14 14.34 -0.55
N ARG A 654 25.12 14.68 -1.84
CA ARG A 654 26.03 14.16 -2.89
C ARG A 654 27.52 14.49 -2.68
N SER A 655 27.87 15.09 -1.54
CA SER A 655 29.22 15.24 -1.02
C SER A 655 29.41 14.33 0.18
N LEU A 656 30.32 13.35 0.06
CA LEU A 656 30.87 12.53 1.16
C LEU A 656 31.52 13.36 2.31
N HIS A 657 31.40 14.69 2.28
CA HIS A 657 32.08 15.65 3.14
C HIS A 657 31.13 16.62 3.85
N SER A 658 29.83 16.60 3.51
CA SER A 658 28.82 17.41 4.19
C SER A 658 28.04 16.49 5.12
N TYR A 659 28.30 16.61 6.43
CA TYR A 659 27.51 15.98 7.48
C TYR A 659 26.10 16.60 7.49
N ASN A 660 25.30 16.40 6.44
CA ASN A 660 23.97 16.97 6.37
C ASN A 660 22.98 16.17 7.24
N THR A 661 23.11 16.31 8.57
CA THR A 661 22.55 15.46 9.63
C THR A 661 21.02 15.45 9.76
N VAL A 662 20.31 16.34 9.07
CA VAL A 662 18.82 16.34 9.06
C VAL A 662 18.23 15.16 8.27
N LYS A 663 19.01 14.51 7.39
CA LYS A 663 18.53 13.41 6.51
C LYS A 663 18.89 11.99 6.98
N ASN A 664 19.63 11.85 8.09
CA ASN A 664 20.22 10.60 8.59
C ASN A 664 19.34 9.80 9.57
N GLY A 665 18.01 9.93 9.49
CA GLY A 665 17.07 9.31 10.43
C GLY A 665 16.58 7.90 10.08
N LEU A 666 17.25 7.18 9.16
CA LEU A 666 16.84 5.83 8.77
C LEU A 666 16.94 4.86 9.97
N CYS A 667 15.91 4.07 10.23
CA CYS A 667 15.85 3.12 11.33
C CYS A 667 14.88 1.99 10.97
N PHE A 668 15.39 0.77 10.79
CA PHE A 668 14.59 -0.40 10.38
C PHE A 668 15.02 -1.65 11.15
N ALA A 669 14.08 -2.45 11.64
CA ALA A 669 14.37 -3.63 12.45
C ALA A 669 14.73 -4.86 11.60
N ASP A 670 15.85 -5.52 11.91
CA ASP A 670 16.09 -6.91 11.50
C ASP A 670 15.33 -7.86 12.41
N ALA A 671 14.03 -7.94 12.15
CA ALA A 671 13.06 -8.73 12.87
C ALA A 671 13.42 -10.22 12.97
N SER A 672 14.06 -10.75 11.93
CA SER A 672 14.49 -12.15 11.86
C SER A 672 15.86 -12.45 12.43
N GLY A 673 16.69 -11.43 12.66
CA GLY A 673 18.11 -11.63 12.97
C GLY A 673 18.89 -12.31 11.84
N ALA A 674 18.47 -12.08 10.58
CA ALA A 674 19.09 -12.66 9.40
C ALA A 674 20.45 -12.00 9.08
N VAL A 675 20.61 -10.74 9.48
CA VAL A 675 21.79 -9.89 9.29
C VAL A 675 22.45 -9.60 10.63
N ILE A 676 21.65 -9.27 11.65
CA ILE A 676 22.08 -8.94 13.01
C ILE A 676 21.75 -10.14 13.90
N PRO A 677 22.76 -10.91 14.32
CA PRO A 677 22.52 -12.04 15.18
C PRO A 677 21.86 -11.60 16.49
N GLY A 678 20.73 -12.20 16.88
CA GLY A 678 19.91 -11.69 18.00
C GLY A 678 18.75 -10.78 17.61
N GLY A 679 18.64 -10.42 16.33
CA GLY A 679 17.84 -9.30 15.88
C GLY A 679 18.47 -7.95 16.26
N GLY A 680 17.95 -6.86 15.70
CA GLY A 680 18.48 -5.53 15.94
C GLY A 680 17.95 -4.49 14.97
N TRP A 681 18.74 -3.43 14.74
CA TRP A 681 18.34 -2.26 13.97
C TRP A 681 19.40 -1.87 12.92
N PHE A 682 18.93 -1.62 11.71
CA PHE A 682 19.65 -0.88 10.67
C PHE A 682 19.41 0.61 10.92
N ALA A 683 20.43 1.36 11.34
CA ALA A 683 20.28 2.76 11.75
C ALA A 683 21.20 3.72 10.99
N GLY A 684 20.69 4.88 10.57
CA GLY A 684 21.49 5.93 9.94
C GLY A 684 22.55 6.50 10.87
N ASN A 685 23.52 7.23 10.32
CA ASN A 685 24.65 7.72 11.07
C ASN A 685 24.25 8.80 12.11
N GLN A 686 24.34 8.45 13.40
CA GLN A 686 24.14 9.33 14.55
C GLN A 686 25.26 9.10 15.58
N SER A 687 25.81 10.17 16.15
CA SER A 687 26.95 10.07 17.09
C SER A 687 26.63 9.27 18.36
N LEU A 688 25.36 9.20 18.78
CA LEU A 688 24.97 8.37 19.92
C LEU A 688 25.21 6.88 19.67
N TYR A 689 25.05 6.41 18.43
CA TYR A 689 25.08 4.98 18.14
C TYR A 689 26.46 4.34 18.38
N ASP A 690 27.54 5.13 18.37
CA ASP A 690 28.88 4.70 18.78
C ASP A 690 28.94 4.24 20.25
N THR A 691 27.99 4.64 21.09
CA THR A 691 27.95 4.25 22.51
C THR A 691 27.23 2.94 22.78
N PHE A 692 26.56 2.36 21.77
CA PHE A 692 25.79 1.14 21.97
C PHE A 692 26.72 -0.07 22.07
N PRO A 693 26.65 -0.86 23.15
CA PRO A 693 27.43 -2.08 23.25
C PRO A 693 27.17 -3.02 22.07
N GLY A 694 28.22 -3.31 21.30
CA GLY A 694 28.16 -4.20 20.14
C GLY A 694 27.63 -3.55 18.85
N ALA A 695 27.45 -2.23 18.80
CA ALA A 695 27.16 -1.53 17.54
C ALA A 695 28.31 -1.70 16.53
N ILE A 696 27.94 -1.88 15.27
CA ILE A 696 28.88 -2.08 14.16
C ILE A 696 28.74 -0.93 13.18
N ALA A 697 29.74 -0.06 13.08
CA ALA A 697 29.77 1.02 12.10
C ALA A 697 29.81 0.48 10.66
N ARG A 698 29.08 1.16 9.76
CA ARG A 698 29.02 0.91 8.31
C ARG A 698 29.25 2.21 7.53
N PRO A 699 30.51 2.71 7.47
CA PRO A 699 30.84 3.95 6.79
C PRO A 699 30.44 3.97 5.31
N GLU A 700 30.54 2.83 4.63
CA GLU A 700 30.20 2.61 3.22
C GLU A 700 28.70 2.74 2.92
N THR A 701 27.86 2.71 3.96
CA THR A 701 26.41 2.92 3.87
C THR A 701 25.93 4.11 4.71
N ASN A 702 26.85 4.90 5.27
CA ASN A 702 26.56 6.00 6.19
C ASN A 702 25.60 5.59 7.34
N GLY A 703 25.91 4.49 8.06
CA GLY A 703 25.08 4.03 9.16
C GLY A 703 25.73 3.03 10.11
N TYR A 704 24.89 2.33 10.88
CA TYR A 704 25.24 1.36 11.91
C TYR A 704 24.32 0.14 11.88
N LEU A 705 24.85 -1.03 12.22
CA LEU A 705 24.06 -2.17 12.68
C LEU A 705 24.06 -2.18 14.20
N LEU A 706 22.89 -2.02 14.81
CA LEU A 706 22.72 -1.99 16.26
C LEU A 706 22.15 -3.34 16.73
N PRO A 707 22.81 -4.06 17.66
CA PRO A 707 22.22 -5.24 18.29
C PRO A 707 20.90 -4.91 18.99
N SER A 708 20.05 -5.92 19.18
CA SER A 708 18.85 -5.76 19.99
C SER A 708 19.19 -5.51 21.46
N PHE A 709 18.35 -4.73 22.13
CA PHE A 709 18.50 -4.31 23.52
C PHE A 709 17.15 -4.34 24.24
N HIS A 710 17.13 -4.17 25.56
CA HIS A 710 15.89 -3.99 26.31
C HIS A 710 15.26 -2.64 25.96
N GLY A 711 14.06 -2.65 25.39
CA GLY A 711 13.44 -1.44 24.84
C GLY A 711 13.69 -1.37 23.34
N ARG A 712 13.26 -0.31 22.67
CA ARG A 712 13.35 -0.22 21.20
C ARG A 712 13.62 1.21 20.76
N LEU A 713 13.82 1.40 19.47
CA LEU A 713 13.86 2.74 18.91
C LEU A 713 12.42 3.27 18.77
N VAL A 714 12.18 4.51 19.18
CA VAL A 714 10.93 5.27 19.00
C VAL A 714 11.26 6.66 18.49
N SER A 715 10.26 7.38 17.97
CA SER A 715 10.47 8.75 17.50
C SER A 715 10.14 9.74 18.61
N MET A 716 11.16 10.31 19.26
CA MET A 716 10.91 11.39 20.24
C MET A 716 10.64 12.70 19.51
N HIS A 717 9.44 13.26 19.70
CA HIS A 717 8.92 14.42 18.97
C HIS A 717 8.81 15.64 19.89
N MET A 718 9.44 16.73 19.44
CA MET A 718 9.37 18.07 20.02
C MET A 718 8.99 19.05 18.90
N HIS A 719 7.73 19.48 18.83
CA HIS A 719 7.29 20.35 17.75
C HIS A 719 7.93 21.75 17.89
N PRO A 720 8.51 22.33 16.82
CA PRO A 720 8.99 23.70 16.87
C PRO A 720 7.81 24.67 17.09
N ASN A 721 8.05 25.68 17.92
CA ASN A 721 7.07 26.68 18.35
C ASN A 721 6.57 27.57 17.19
N VAL A 722 5.37 28.14 17.35
CA VAL A 722 4.66 29.11 16.49
C VAL A 722 5.44 30.42 16.23
N TYR A 723 6.56 30.66 16.94
CA TYR A 723 7.43 31.83 16.72
C TYR A 723 8.58 31.58 15.73
N ALA A 724 8.71 30.38 15.16
CA ALA A 724 9.64 30.10 14.07
C ALA A 724 9.08 30.64 12.73
N GLN A 725 9.05 31.96 12.57
CA GLN A 725 8.82 32.57 11.26
C GLN A 725 10.06 32.42 10.37
N ASP A 726 9.80 32.16 9.09
CA ASP A 726 10.71 31.89 7.97
C ASP A 726 12.11 32.51 8.08
N THR A 727 13.15 31.64 8.09
CA THR A 727 14.43 31.74 7.35
C THR A 727 15.50 30.78 7.92
N THR A 728 16.49 30.44 7.07
CA THR A 728 17.81 29.80 7.27
C THR A 728 18.12 29.04 8.57
N ASN A 729 18.50 27.75 8.43
CA ASN A 729 18.83 26.80 9.50
C ASN A 729 20.28 26.93 10.02
N PRO A 730 20.54 27.10 11.33
CA PRO A 730 21.89 27.01 11.90
C PRO A 730 22.34 25.55 12.14
N TRP A 731 23.47 25.15 11.56
CA TRP A 731 24.22 23.93 11.87
C TRP A 731 24.93 24.05 13.20
N ILE A 732 24.88 22.99 14.01
CA ILE A 732 25.63 22.92 15.26
C ILE A 732 26.45 21.62 15.23
N SER A 733 27.78 21.70 15.21
CA SER A 733 28.67 20.52 15.15
C SER A 733 29.18 20.05 16.52
N THR A 734 29.34 20.99 17.46
CA THR A 734 29.72 20.76 18.86
C THR A 734 28.88 21.65 19.75
N ASP A 735 29.01 21.62 21.07
CA ASP A 735 28.34 22.64 21.90
C ASP A 735 28.83 24.06 21.60
N THR A 736 29.97 24.23 20.91
CA THR A 736 30.69 25.50 20.76
C THR A 736 30.80 26.07 19.34
N ALA A 737 30.39 25.34 18.30
CA ALA A 737 30.51 25.78 16.90
C ALA A 737 29.14 25.75 16.18
N ILE A 738 28.76 26.89 15.60
CA ILE A 738 27.51 27.13 14.89
C ILE A 738 27.84 27.66 13.48
N TYR A 739 27.25 27.11 12.42
CA TYR A 739 27.38 27.58 11.03
C TYR A 739 25.99 27.83 10.43
N GLU A 740 25.82 28.74 9.46
CA GLU A 740 24.51 29.05 8.85
C GLU A 740 24.27 28.24 7.55
N GLU A 741 23.04 27.79 7.30
CA GLU A 741 22.59 27.28 5.99
C GLU A 741 21.36 28.01 5.42
N PRO A 742 21.16 28.03 4.09
CA PRO A 742 20.25 28.97 3.43
C PRO A 742 18.74 28.67 3.47
N GLU A 743 18.23 27.54 3.98
CA GLU A 743 16.79 27.20 3.82
C GLU A 743 16.11 26.56 5.06
N GLY A 744 14.97 27.14 5.50
CA GLY A 744 13.95 26.53 6.38
C GLY A 744 13.92 27.00 7.86
N PRO A 745 12.73 27.09 8.52
CA PRO A 745 12.64 27.45 9.94
C PRO A 745 12.69 26.22 10.87
N ALA A 746 13.65 26.13 11.81
CA ALA A 746 13.45 25.33 13.03
C ALA A 746 14.44 25.60 14.18
N THR A 747 13.99 25.27 15.39
CA THR A 747 14.83 25.04 16.58
C THR A 747 15.49 23.67 16.47
N VAL A 748 16.83 23.62 16.59
CA VAL A 748 17.59 22.36 16.64
C VAL A 748 17.49 21.76 18.04
N VAL A 749 17.22 20.44 18.12
CA VAL A 749 17.21 19.71 19.39
C VAL A 749 18.26 18.61 19.37
N ARG A 750 19.14 18.60 20.38
CA ARG A 750 20.03 17.48 20.67
C ARG A 750 19.53 16.73 21.90
N TYR A 751 19.34 15.42 21.79
CA TYR A 751 19.05 14.59 22.96
C TYR A 751 20.31 13.91 23.44
N ARG A 752 20.53 13.97 24.75
CA ARG A 752 21.66 13.31 25.40
C ARG A 752 21.18 12.42 26.55
N PRO A 753 21.83 11.27 26.78
CA PRO A 753 21.61 10.49 27.99
C PRO A 753 21.95 11.31 29.24
N LEU A 754 21.16 11.16 30.31
CA LEU A 754 21.48 11.77 31.60
C LEU A 754 22.85 11.32 32.11
N GLY A 755 23.55 12.21 32.81
CA GLY A 755 24.91 11.98 33.32
C GLY A 755 26.03 11.98 32.27
N SER A 756 25.73 12.21 30.99
CA SER A 756 26.76 12.32 29.95
C SER A 756 27.56 13.63 30.06
N ALA A 757 28.81 13.61 29.58
CA ALA A 757 29.65 14.81 29.50
C ALA A 757 29.09 15.82 28.47
N SER A 758 29.38 17.12 28.66
CA SER A 758 28.91 18.19 27.77
C SER A 758 29.47 18.12 26.33
N ASP A 759 30.54 17.37 26.09
CA ASP A 759 31.11 17.10 24.77
C ASP A 759 30.86 15.65 24.30
N GLY A 760 30.11 14.88 25.08
CA GLY A 760 29.73 13.52 24.75
C GLY A 760 28.76 13.40 23.56
N PRO A 761 28.57 12.16 23.06
CA PRO A 761 27.75 11.88 21.89
C PRO A 761 26.26 12.18 22.12
N PHE A 762 25.54 12.49 21.04
CA PHE A 762 24.15 12.95 21.07
C PHE A 762 23.33 12.40 19.90
N LEU A 763 22.01 12.38 20.07
CA LEU A 763 21.07 12.23 18.96
C LEU A 763 20.69 13.61 18.44
N TYR A 764 20.81 13.80 17.14
CA TYR A 764 20.48 15.05 16.47
C TYR A 764 19.09 14.96 15.84
N THR A 765 18.27 16.01 15.99
CA THR A 765 16.98 16.07 15.31
C THR A 765 16.47 17.49 15.02
N MET A 766 15.68 17.59 13.95
CA MET A 766 14.77 18.70 13.63
C MET A 766 13.33 18.23 13.86
N GLY A 767 12.92 18.16 15.12
CA GLY A 767 11.57 17.78 15.52
C GLY A 767 11.30 16.28 15.68
N LYS A 768 11.97 15.34 15.00
CA LYS A 768 11.75 13.87 15.15
C LYS A 768 13.04 13.05 15.08
N GLY A 769 13.38 12.27 16.12
CA GLY A 769 14.62 11.48 16.15
C GLY A 769 14.42 10.05 16.67
N PRO A 770 15.05 9.02 16.06
CA PRO A 770 15.02 7.65 16.56
C PRO A 770 15.81 7.51 17.87
N THR A 771 15.10 7.57 19.00
CA THR A 771 15.63 7.47 20.35
C THR A 771 15.29 6.12 20.99
N PRO A 772 16.19 5.50 21.76
CA PRO A 772 15.85 4.35 22.59
C PRO A 772 14.75 4.66 23.61
N THR A 773 13.89 3.69 23.85
CA THR A 773 12.96 3.65 24.99
C THR A 773 13.64 3.08 26.22
N LEU A 774 12.95 3.20 27.36
CA LEU A 774 13.46 2.85 28.69
C LEU A 774 14.67 3.71 29.08
N GLY A 775 14.73 4.94 28.55
CA GLY A 775 15.87 5.85 28.67
C GLY A 775 15.56 7.15 29.41
N TYR A 776 16.63 7.86 29.75
CA TYR A 776 16.60 9.16 30.42
C TYR A 776 17.32 10.18 29.55
N TRP A 777 16.59 11.20 29.09
CA TRP A 777 17.03 12.10 28.04
C TRP A 777 16.98 13.57 28.47
N SER A 778 18.02 14.31 28.12
CA SER A 778 18.13 15.75 28.33
C SER A 778 18.13 16.43 26.96
N PRO A 779 17.05 17.12 26.53
CA PRO A 779 17.05 17.90 25.31
C PRO A 779 17.78 19.21 25.49
N PHE A 780 18.59 19.56 24.51
CA PHE A 780 19.28 20.84 24.40
C PHE A 780 18.76 21.59 23.17
N CYS A 781 18.26 22.80 23.37
CA CYS A 781 17.57 23.59 22.36
C CYS A 781 18.33 24.87 21.99
N THR A 782 18.20 25.31 20.74
CA THR A 782 18.71 26.61 20.27
C THR A 782 17.63 27.46 19.59
N ASP A 783 17.77 28.78 19.65
CA ASP A 783 16.96 29.69 18.83
C ASP A 783 17.47 29.78 17.38
N LYS A 784 16.79 30.59 16.56
CA LYS A 784 17.09 30.79 15.13
C LYS A 784 18.50 31.32 14.83
N ASN A 785 19.16 31.94 15.81
CA ASN A 785 20.52 32.45 15.67
C ASN A 785 21.55 31.45 16.25
N GLY A 786 21.12 30.21 16.54
CA GLY A 786 21.93 29.20 17.21
C GLY A 786 22.21 29.50 18.69
N ARG A 787 21.59 30.52 19.29
CA ARG A 787 21.80 30.83 20.72
C ARG A 787 21.09 29.80 21.57
N ARG A 788 21.79 29.33 22.61
CA ARG A 788 21.29 28.31 23.56
C ARG A 788 20.12 28.85 24.38
N VAL A 789 19.09 28.05 24.57
CA VAL A 789 17.93 28.38 25.43
C VAL A 789 17.74 27.29 26.49
N ALA A 790 17.45 27.69 27.74
CA ALA A 790 17.25 26.77 28.86
C ALA A 790 15.97 25.96 28.65
N THR A 791 14.85 26.68 28.59
CA THR A 791 13.52 26.14 28.39
C THR A 791 12.85 26.94 27.30
N ILE A 792 12.17 26.26 26.39
CA ILE A 792 11.32 26.95 25.43
C ILE A 792 10.04 27.35 26.18
N PRO A 793 9.55 28.60 26.07
CA PRO A 793 8.30 29.01 26.73
C PRO A 793 7.10 28.13 26.35
N TYR A 794 7.17 27.48 25.19
CA TYR A 794 6.19 26.55 24.65
C TYR A 794 6.92 25.30 24.18
N LEU A 795 6.69 24.18 24.86
CA LEU A 795 7.26 22.90 24.50
C LEU A 795 6.15 21.84 24.51
N ASP A 796 6.01 21.10 23.42
CA ASP A 796 5.10 19.98 23.30
C ASP A 796 5.93 18.70 23.15
N LEU A 797 5.71 17.73 24.04
CA LEU A 797 6.46 16.48 24.12
C LEU A 797 5.57 15.28 23.78
N SER A 798 6.10 14.39 22.94
CA SER A 798 5.52 13.07 22.70
C SER A 798 6.60 12.07 22.28
N ILE A 799 6.33 10.78 22.49
CA ILE A 799 7.07 9.69 21.85
C ILE A 799 6.14 9.05 20.82
N LEU A 800 6.37 9.36 19.55
CA LEU A 800 5.61 8.80 18.44
C LEU A 800 6.06 7.35 18.18
N ASP A 801 5.12 6.57 17.68
CA ASP A 801 5.22 5.14 17.39
C ASP A 801 5.51 4.23 18.58
N ALA A 802 5.75 4.79 19.75
CA ALA A 802 5.79 4.10 21.03
C ALA A 802 4.61 3.11 21.15
N LYS A 803 4.91 1.88 21.56
CA LYS A 803 3.89 0.87 21.89
C LYS A 803 3.67 0.89 23.38
N THR A 804 2.57 0.26 23.80
CA THR A 804 2.24 0.11 25.22
C THR A 804 3.42 -0.44 25.99
N GLY A 805 3.88 0.32 26.98
CA GLY A 805 5.05 0.03 27.80
C GLY A 805 6.35 0.70 27.40
N ASP A 806 6.43 1.34 26.25
CA ASP A 806 7.52 2.26 25.95
C ASP A 806 7.38 3.54 26.78
N TRP A 807 8.48 3.93 27.39
CA TRP A 807 8.58 5.17 28.14
C TRP A 807 9.97 5.77 28.03
N ASN A 808 10.05 7.08 28.21
CA ASN A 808 11.27 7.85 28.34
C ASN A 808 11.07 8.92 29.40
N VAL A 809 12.08 9.20 30.22
CA VAL A 809 12.07 10.36 31.11
C VAL A 809 12.80 11.50 30.42
N VAL A 810 12.12 12.60 30.16
CA VAL A 810 12.68 13.79 29.52
C VAL A 810 12.92 14.87 30.58
N VAL A 811 14.10 15.48 30.55
CA VAL A 811 14.60 16.35 31.61
C VAL A 811 15.14 17.65 31.04
N PHE A 812 14.51 18.77 31.34
CA PHE A 812 14.93 20.09 30.84
C PHE A 812 15.08 21.10 31.98
N PRO A 813 15.96 22.11 31.82
CA PRO A 813 16.25 23.05 32.87
C PRO A 813 15.09 24.05 33.01
N VAL A 814 14.66 24.34 34.23
CA VAL A 814 13.68 25.39 34.52
C VAL A 814 14.26 26.31 35.59
N PRO A 815 14.63 27.56 35.24
CA PRO A 815 15.27 28.48 36.16
C PRO A 815 14.45 28.72 37.43
N ARG A 816 15.13 28.88 38.56
CA ARG A 816 14.48 29.20 39.84
C ARG A 816 13.63 30.47 39.72
N GLY A 817 12.34 30.37 40.09
CA GLY A 817 11.40 31.49 40.05
C GLY A 817 10.55 31.59 38.77
N VAL A 818 10.85 30.78 37.74
CA VAL A 818 9.99 30.65 36.56
C VAL A 818 8.81 29.73 36.90
N GLN A 819 7.58 30.21 36.68
CA GLN A 819 6.38 29.38 36.81
C GLN A 819 6.24 28.54 35.54
N TYR A 820 5.87 27.27 35.69
CA TYR A 820 5.59 26.38 34.56
C TYR A 820 4.27 25.66 34.79
N ASN A 821 3.53 25.48 33.72
CA ASN A 821 2.30 24.71 33.68
C ASN A 821 2.54 23.51 32.77
N VAL A 822 2.42 22.31 33.31
CA VAL A 822 2.48 21.07 32.53
C VAL A 822 1.08 20.50 32.43
N THR A 823 0.57 20.40 31.21
CA THR A 823 -0.77 19.89 30.94
C THR A 823 -0.74 18.73 29.97
N TYR A 824 -1.69 17.81 30.15
CA TYR A 824 -2.02 16.77 29.18
C TYR A 824 -3.51 16.84 28.87
N ARG A 825 -3.88 16.99 27.60
CA ARG A 825 -5.29 17.24 27.17
C ARG A 825 -5.97 18.38 27.97
N GLY A 826 -5.21 19.42 28.30
CA GLY A 826 -5.68 20.55 29.12
C GLY A 826 -5.80 20.27 30.63
N VAL A 827 -5.54 19.06 31.09
CA VAL A 827 -5.50 18.69 32.52
C VAL A 827 -4.11 18.93 33.06
N ALA A 828 -3.99 19.70 34.15
CA ALA A 828 -2.71 19.97 34.81
C ALA A 828 -2.17 18.71 35.51
N LEU A 829 -0.90 18.40 35.28
CA LEU A 829 -0.20 17.32 35.97
C LEU A 829 0.34 17.82 37.32
N PRO A 830 -0.04 17.20 38.45
CA PRO A 830 0.46 17.57 39.77
C PRO A 830 1.96 17.30 39.94
N LEU A 831 2.59 18.02 40.88
CA LEU A 831 3.96 17.77 41.29
C LEU A 831 4.06 16.51 42.16
N ALA A 832 4.89 15.56 41.75
CA ALA A 832 5.29 14.43 42.58
C ALA A 832 6.13 14.93 43.78
N PRO A 833 5.83 14.47 45.01
CA PRO A 833 6.53 14.94 46.21
C PRO A 833 7.96 14.42 46.30
N ARG A 834 8.26 13.27 45.68
CA ARG A 834 9.61 12.69 45.58
C ARG A 834 9.86 12.20 44.15
N TRP A 835 11.13 12.02 43.81
CA TRP A 835 11.54 11.44 42.52
C TRP A 835 10.92 10.05 42.30
N GLU A 836 10.88 9.23 43.35
CA GLU A 836 10.35 7.88 43.27
C GLU A 836 8.85 7.83 42.92
N ASP A 837 8.13 8.92 43.20
CA ASP A 837 6.69 9.06 42.96
C ASP A 837 6.38 9.68 41.57
N LEU A 838 7.40 9.89 40.72
CA LEU A 838 7.19 10.30 39.32
C LEU A 838 6.38 9.22 38.59
N SER A 839 5.31 9.63 37.93
CA SER A 839 4.40 8.76 37.19
C SER A 839 3.91 9.49 35.93
N PRO A 840 3.25 8.82 34.98
CA PRO A 840 2.71 9.52 33.82
C PRO A 840 1.66 10.59 34.20
N GLY A 841 1.04 10.47 35.39
CA GLY A 841 0.09 11.44 35.92
C GLY A 841 0.72 12.53 36.79
N SER A 842 2.04 12.65 36.84
CA SER A 842 2.73 13.64 37.66
C SER A 842 4.01 14.15 36.98
N VAL A 843 4.53 15.28 37.46
CA VAL A 843 5.86 15.79 37.07
C VAL A 843 6.71 15.97 38.30
N TRP A 844 8.04 15.89 38.17
CA TRP A 844 8.94 16.10 39.31
C TRP A 844 9.92 17.22 39.04
N TYR A 845 9.98 18.20 39.93
CA TYR A 845 10.94 19.30 39.84
C TYR A 845 12.01 19.16 40.92
N ASN A 846 13.26 19.12 40.48
CA ASN A 846 14.39 19.05 41.37
C ASN A 846 14.91 20.45 41.67
N ASN A 847 14.58 20.94 42.86
CA ASN A 847 14.99 22.27 43.35
C ASN A 847 16.52 22.45 43.47
N THR A 848 17.29 21.35 43.55
CA THR A 848 18.74 21.36 43.74
C THR A 848 19.47 21.65 42.44
N ASN A 849 19.09 20.97 41.35
CA ASN A 849 19.70 21.16 40.04
C ASN A 849 18.84 22.01 39.08
N GLN A 850 17.65 22.46 39.50
CA GLN A 850 16.74 23.30 38.72
C GLN A 850 16.25 22.65 37.42
N HIS A 851 15.94 21.35 37.44
CA HIS A 851 15.42 20.62 36.29
C HIS A 851 14.02 20.06 36.54
N LEU A 852 13.20 20.09 35.51
CA LEU A 852 11.87 19.47 35.47
C LEU A 852 11.96 18.12 34.74
N TYR A 853 11.45 17.08 35.38
CA TYR A 853 11.44 15.70 34.90
C TYR A 853 10.02 15.30 34.55
N ILE A 854 9.86 14.79 33.34
CA ILE A 854 8.58 14.37 32.79
C ILE A 854 8.72 12.94 32.28
N LEU A 855 7.85 12.05 32.75
CA LEU A 855 7.73 10.71 32.20
C LEU A 855 6.80 10.76 30.99
N VAL A 856 7.37 10.54 29.81
CA VAL A 856 6.64 10.47 28.54
C VAL A 856 6.51 9.00 28.17
N ASN A 857 5.29 8.50 28.01
CA ASN A 857 5.03 7.11 27.63
C ASN A 857 3.96 7.04 26.54
N ALA A 858 3.78 5.84 25.99
CA ALA A 858 2.69 5.54 25.09
C ALA A 858 1.31 5.66 25.79
N ASP A 859 1.14 5.03 26.94
CA ASP A 859 -0.20 4.60 27.40
C ASP A 859 -1.11 5.65 28.06
N TYR A 860 -0.81 6.94 27.96
CA TYR A 860 -1.80 7.98 28.30
C TYR A 860 -2.94 8.07 27.26
N TRP A 861 -3.02 7.12 26.32
CA TRP A 861 -3.99 6.98 25.24
C TRP A 861 -5.27 6.23 25.63
N SER A 862 -6.41 6.93 25.54
CA SER A 862 -7.76 6.36 25.63
C SER A 862 -8.11 5.54 24.38
N PHE A 863 -8.07 4.21 24.49
CA PHE A 863 -8.34 3.26 23.42
C PHE A 863 -9.85 2.99 23.16
N SER A 864 -10.74 3.99 23.12
CA SER A 864 -12.15 3.73 22.73
C SER A 864 -12.91 4.75 21.92
N GLN A 865 -12.38 5.94 21.66
CA GLN A 865 -13.15 6.87 20.83
C GLN A 865 -12.54 7.18 19.48
N TYR A 866 -11.26 6.91 19.25
CA TYR A 866 -10.68 7.16 17.94
C TYR A 866 -9.58 6.16 17.61
N ALA A 867 -9.96 5.03 17.02
CA ALA A 867 -9.13 4.42 15.98
C ALA A 867 -9.24 5.30 14.72
N TYR A 868 -8.81 6.56 14.82
CA TYR A 868 -8.19 7.17 13.66
C TYR A 868 -6.70 6.82 13.83
N LYS A 869 -6.24 5.63 13.41
CA LYS A 869 -5.67 5.52 12.06
C LYS A 869 -5.85 6.84 11.33
N ASN A 870 -4.78 7.59 11.12
CA ASN A 870 -4.77 8.48 9.97
C ASN A 870 -5.15 7.60 8.77
N ASP A 871 -6.45 7.48 8.47
CA ASP A 871 -6.91 7.34 7.11
C ASP A 871 -6.49 8.67 6.51
N SER A 872 -5.23 8.70 6.09
CA SER A 872 -4.62 9.82 5.42
C SER A 872 -5.35 9.92 4.11
N ILE A 873 -6.44 10.69 4.14
CA ILE A 873 -7.23 11.02 2.97
C ILE A 873 -6.33 11.64 1.89
N GLU A 874 -5.18 12.25 2.26
CA GLU A 874 -4.29 12.93 1.31
C GLU A 874 -2.77 12.78 1.60
N GLY A 875 -2.34 11.88 2.50
CA GLY A 875 -0.93 11.74 2.91
C GLY A 875 -0.24 12.99 3.52
N TYR A 876 -0.88 14.17 3.50
CA TYR A 876 -0.34 15.45 3.95
C TYR A 876 -1.17 16.16 5.03
N THR A 877 -2.28 15.58 5.51
CA THR A 877 -3.24 16.36 6.32
C THR A 877 -2.71 16.71 7.72
N TYR A 878 -2.22 17.95 7.81
CA TYR A 878 -2.07 18.86 8.94
C TYR A 878 -2.14 18.29 10.37
N TRP A 879 -0.96 18.27 10.98
CA TRP A 879 -0.55 18.02 12.37
C TRP A 879 -1.31 18.75 13.51
N LEU A 880 -2.46 19.36 13.25
CA LEU A 880 -2.99 20.43 14.11
C LEU A 880 -4.31 20.14 14.85
N ARG A 881 -4.95 18.97 14.75
CA ARG A 881 -6.28 18.78 15.39
C ARG A 881 -6.53 17.51 16.21
N GLY A 882 -5.56 16.64 16.45
CA GLY A 882 -5.86 15.41 17.20
C GLY A 882 -4.70 14.70 17.90
N MET A 883 -3.51 15.32 17.99
CA MET A 883 -2.39 14.68 18.67
C MET A 883 -2.32 15.12 20.14
N ASP A 884 -2.25 14.14 21.04
CA ASP A 884 -2.11 14.35 22.47
C ASP A 884 -0.64 14.53 22.85
N TYR A 885 -0.27 15.75 23.25
CA TYR A 885 1.07 16.08 23.71
C TYR A 885 1.06 16.38 25.21
N ILE A 886 2.19 16.11 25.88
CA ILE A 886 2.48 16.76 27.16
C ILE A 886 2.94 18.17 26.83
N GLN A 887 2.12 19.15 27.20
CA GLN A 887 2.35 20.56 26.94
C GLN A 887 3.01 21.18 28.15
N VAL A 888 4.18 21.76 27.95
CA VAL A 888 4.92 22.53 28.94
C VAL A 888 4.83 23.99 28.54
N ARG A 889 4.32 24.83 29.44
CA ARG A 889 4.19 26.28 29.25
C ARG A 889 4.91 26.99 30.36
N ALA A 890 5.97 27.74 30.06
CA ALA A 890 6.73 28.50 31.03
C ALA A 890 6.34 29.98 31.00
N SER A 891 6.36 30.65 32.16
CA SER A 891 5.98 32.06 32.32
C SER A 891 7.08 33.06 31.91
N CYS A 892 8.17 32.60 31.27
CA CYS A 892 9.32 33.43 30.89
C CYS A 892 9.32 33.76 29.39
N THR A 893 9.86 34.93 29.03
CA THR A 893 10.21 35.24 27.62
C THR A 893 11.41 34.42 27.15
N LEU A 894 11.64 34.31 25.84
CA LEU A 894 12.79 33.56 25.29
C LEU A 894 14.14 34.03 25.88
N ASP A 895 14.29 35.34 26.12
CA ASP A 895 15.49 35.90 26.76
C ASP A 895 15.57 35.60 28.25
N GLN A 896 14.44 35.58 28.97
CA GLN A 896 14.38 35.23 30.39
C GLN A 896 14.57 33.73 30.63
N CYS A 897 14.21 32.90 29.66
CA CYS A 897 14.46 31.45 29.69
C CYS A 897 15.85 31.08 29.14
N SER A 898 16.76 32.04 28.91
CA SER A 898 18.14 31.76 28.46
C SER A 898 19.04 31.39 29.65
N LEU A 899 19.92 30.39 29.49
CA LEU A 899 20.95 30.09 30.51
C LEU A 899 22.19 30.95 30.29
N PRO A 900 22.66 31.72 31.29
CA PRO A 900 24.01 32.26 31.25
C PRO A 900 25.02 31.12 31.47
N GLY A 901 25.65 30.61 30.39
CA GLY A 901 26.78 29.66 30.48
C GLY A 901 26.64 28.37 29.66
N LYS A 902 27.42 27.34 30.02
CA LYS A 902 27.34 25.99 29.42
C LYS A 902 26.11 25.26 29.97
N TYR A 903 25.37 24.58 29.11
CA TYR A 903 24.30 23.69 29.53
C TYR A 903 24.89 22.50 30.29
N VAL A 904 24.31 22.18 31.44
CA VAL A 904 24.78 21.08 32.30
C VAL A 904 23.73 19.98 32.28
N ILE A 905 24.12 18.80 31.82
CA ILE A 905 23.27 17.61 31.82
C ILE A 905 23.21 17.10 33.26
N PRO A 906 22.01 16.93 33.84
CA PRO A 906 21.90 16.46 35.22
C PRO A 906 22.42 15.02 35.33
N ALA A 907 23.01 14.70 36.48
CA ALA A 907 23.44 13.33 36.79
C ALA A 907 22.25 12.37 36.80
N MET A 908 22.53 11.10 36.51
CA MET A 908 21.54 10.04 36.60
C MET A 908 21.04 9.89 38.06
N PRO A 909 19.72 9.86 38.32
CA PRO A 909 19.19 9.63 39.67
C PRO A 909 19.64 8.26 40.24
N SER A 910 19.82 8.19 41.55
CA SER A 910 20.30 6.96 42.24
C SER A 910 19.24 5.86 42.38
N THR A 911 17.97 6.17 42.15
CA THR A 911 16.84 5.24 42.22
C THR A 911 15.97 5.35 40.96
N ILE A 912 15.12 4.36 40.71
CA ILE A 912 14.15 4.36 39.61
C ILE A 912 12.74 4.60 40.20
N PRO A 913 11.89 5.43 39.56
CA PRO A 913 10.50 5.63 39.98
C PRO A 913 9.74 4.31 40.13
N TYR A 914 8.84 4.21 41.11
CA TYR A 914 8.18 2.95 41.44
C TYR A 914 7.49 2.29 40.24
N VAL A 915 6.83 3.11 39.41
CA VAL A 915 6.10 2.65 38.21
C VAL A 915 6.99 2.17 37.06
N LEU A 916 8.32 2.37 37.17
CA LEU A 916 9.32 2.01 36.16
C LEU A 916 10.30 0.95 36.67
N ARG A 917 10.14 0.43 37.90
CA ARG A 917 10.98 -0.66 38.41
C ARG A 917 10.60 -1.96 37.73
N TYR A 918 11.60 -2.76 37.37
CA TYR A 918 11.38 -4.01 36.65
C TYR A 918 12.48 -5.05 36.88
N ASP A 919 12.14 -6.32 36.64
CA ASP A 919 13.09 -7.41 36.43
C ASP A 919 13.31 -7.65 34.93
N LYS A 920 14.55 -7.94 34.54
CA LYS A 920 14.94 -8.25 33.16
C LYS A 920 15.11 -9.76 32.98
N TYR A 921 14.32 -10.31 32.08
CA TYR A 921 14.44 -11.69 31.65
C TYR A 921 14.82 -11.75 30.18
N ARG A 922 15.57 -12.81 29.84
CA ARG A 922 15.95 -13.13 28.47
C ARG A 922 15.64 -14.59 28.17
N LEU A 923 15.14 -14.84 26.97
CA LEU A 923 14.92 -16.19 26.44
C LEU A 923 15.65 -16.32 25.11
N LYS A 924 16.27 -17.48 24.88
CA LYS A 924 16.80 -17.88 23.57
C LYS A 924 16.02 -19.07 23.05
N PHE A 925 15.57 -19.00 21.79
CA PHE A 925 14.75 -20.05 21.19
C PHE A 925 15.57 -21.24 20.70
N LYS A 926 14.92 -22.40 20.71
CA LYS A 926 15.34 -23.65 20.09
C LYS A 926 14.19 -24.21 19.25
N THR A 927 14.47 -25.08 18.29
CA THR A 927 13.45 -25.89 17.65
C THR A 927 12.87 -26.88 18.67
N PRO A 928 11.65 -27.43 18.46
CA PRO A 928 11.09 -28.46 19.32
C PRO A 928 12.00 -29.70 19.46
N ALA A 929 12.82 -29.98 18.44
CA ALA A 929 13.82 -31.05 18.46
C ALA A 929 15.09 -30.70 19.26
N GLY A 930 15.14 -29.53 19.90
CA GLY A 930 16.25 -29.08 20.73
C GLY A 930 17.41 -28.44 19.98
N GLN A 931 17.32 -28.27 18.66
CA GLN A 931 18.36 -27.61 17.88
C GLN A 931 18.31 -26.09 18.14
N PRO A 932 19.46 -25.39 18.25
CA PRO A 932 19.46 -23.94 18.32
C PRO A 932 18.73 -23.33 17.12
N ALA A 933 17.79 -22.42 17.36
CA ALA A 933 16.99 -21.80 16.30
C ALA A 933 17.59 -20.47 15.86
N GLY A 934 18.82 -20.54 15.33
CA GLY A 934 19.65 -19.36 15.14
C GLY A 934 19.74 -18.51 16.41
N GLU A 935 20.15 -17.25 16.29
CA GLU A 935 20.23 -16.33 17.43
C GLU A 935 18.87 -15.71 17.81
N SER A 936 17.75 -16.42 17.63
CA SER A 936 16.41 -15.92 17.98
C SER A 936 16.25 -15.75 19.50
N GLN A 937 15.64 -14.65 19.96
CA GLN A 937 15.51 -14.34 21.38
C GLN A 937 14.31 -13.48 21.74
N VAL A 938 14.02 -13.40 23.04
CA VAL A 938 12.97 -12.55 23.60
C VAL A 938 13.52 -11.79 24.80
N TYR A 939 13.24 -10.49 24.84
CA TYR A 939 13.36 -9.67 26.04
C TYR A 939 12.02 -9.60 26.73
N LEU A 940 12.02 -9.77 28.04
CA LEU A 940 10.83 -9.70 28.88
C LEU A 940 11.15 -8.85 30.10
N GLN A 941 10.36 -7.81 30.33
CA GLN A 941 10.50 -6.86 31.43
C GLN A 941 9.27 -6.96 32.31
N LEU A 942 9.44 -7.50 33.52
CA LEU A 942 8.35 -7.64 34.48
C LEU A 942 8.34 -6.43 35.41
N TYR A 943 7.26 -5.67 35.39
CA TYR A 943 7.01 -4.50 36.23
C TYR A 943 6.11 -4.91 37.41
N PRO A 944 6.58 -4.89 38.67
CA PRO A 944 5.75 -5.17 39.85
C PRO A 944 4.65 -4.12 40.06
N SER A 945 4.93 -2.89 39.65
CA SER A 945 3.99 -1.77 39.60
C SER A 945 4.25 -1.05 38.29
N SER A 946 3.27 -1.06 37.40
CA SER A 946 3.33 -0.32 36.14
C SER A 946 2.34 0.83 36.14
N PHE A 947 2.43 1.71 35.15
CA PHE A 947 1.46 2.79 34.92
C PHE A 947 0.06 2.28 34.49
N LEU A 948 -0.13 0.96 34.29
CA LEU A 948 -1.45 0.35 34.14
C LEU A 948 -2.14 0.11 35.50
N ASP A 949 -1.63 0.70 36.58
CA ASP A 949 -1.93 0.45 37.99
C ASP A 949 -1.99 -1.05 38.33
N GLY A 950 -0.83 -1.72 38.24
CA GLY A 950 -0.63 -3.10 38.68
C GLY A 950 0.56 -3.82 38.01
N PRO A 951 0.85 -5.07 38.41
CA PRO A 951 1.86 -5.91 37.79
C PRO A 951 1.60 -6.15 36.30
N ALA A 952 2.63 -5.93 35.50
CA ALA A 952 2.58 -6.09 34.06
C ALA A 952 3.91 -6.60 33.54
N VAL A 953 3.90 -7.07 32.30
CA VAL A 953 5.11 -7.47 31.61
C VAL A 953 5.12 -6.85 30.23
N GLY A 954 6.22 -6.20 29.87
CA GLY A 954 6.49 -5.82 28.51
C GLY A 954 7.44 -6.83 27.87
N PHE A 955 7.32 -7.04 26.57
CA PHE A 955 8.13 -8.03 25.87
C PHE A 955 8.49 -7.60 24.46
N GLN A 956 9.60 -8.13 23.94
CA GLN A 956 10.03 -7.97 22.56
C GLN A 956 10.54 -9.29 22.03
N ILE A 957 10.06 -9.67 20.86
CA ILE A 957 10.37 -10.96 20.25
C ILE A 957 11.23 -10.70 19.01
N TRP A 958 12.30 -11.46 18.83
CA TRP A 958 13.12 -11.53 17.63
C TRP A 958 13.20 -12.98 17.21
N HIS A 959 12.74 -13.33 16.00
CA HIS A 959 12.58 -14.73 15.62
C HIS A 959 12.89 -15.05 14.16
N THR A 960 13.51 -16.20 13.93
CA THR A 960 13.79 -16.74 12.60
C THR A 960 12.70 -17.68 12.07
N ALA A 961 11.59 -17.87 12.79
CA ALA A 961 10.52 -18.79 12.37
C ALA A 961 10.00 -18.42 10.96
N PRO A 962 9.85 -19.40 10.05
CA PRO A 962 9.34 -19.14 8.71
C PRO A 962 7.85 -18.75 8.77
N GLY A 963 7.51 -17.62 8.14
CA GLY A 963 6.15 -17.03 8.16
C GLY A 963 6.18 -15.56 8.56
N GLY A 964 5.21 -14.78 8.09
CA GLY A 964 5.03 -13.41 8.55
C GLY A 964 4.37 -13.37 9.93
N ALA A 965 4.33 -12.20 10.55
CA ALA A 965 3.66 -12.05 11.84
C ALA A 965 2.13 -12.28 11.79
N ALA A 966 1.55 -12.37 10.59
CA ALA A 966 0.15 -12.76 10.39
C ALA A 966 -0.06 -14.30 10.36
N ASP A 967 1.02 -15.09 10.29
CA ASP A 967 0.98 -16.56 10.18
C ASP A 967 1.37 -17.27 11.49
N LEU A 968 1.85 -16.50 12.48
CA LEU A 968 2.48 -16.96 13.71
C LEU A 968 1.83 -16.35 14.95
N TYR A 969 1.75 -17.11 16.04
CA TYR A 969 1.37 -16.60 17.35
C TYR A 969 2.31 -17.11 18.45
N ALA A 970 2.37 -16.39 19.57
CA ALA A 970 3.17 -16.78 20.74
C ALA A 970 2.30 -17.20 21.92
N SER A 971 2.78 -18.19 22.68
CA SER A 971 2.13 -18.72 23.87
C SER A 971 3.12 -18.84 25.03
N TRP A 972 2.68 -18.53 26.24
CA TRP A 972 3.46 -18.58 27.48
C TRP A 972 2.89 -19.62 28.43
N GLU A 973 3.76 -20.46 28.95
CA GLU A 973 3.40 -21.67 29.67
C GLU A 973 4.25 -21.81 30.94
N ASP A 974 3.64 -22.28 32.02
CA ASP A 974 4.37 -22.77 33.18
C ASP A 974 4.83 -24.21 32.92
N ARG A 975 6.13 -24.41 32.80
CA ARG A 975 6.72 -25.73 32.50
C ARG A 975 6.45 -26.76 33.60
N SER A 976 6.27 -26.32 34.84
CA SER A 976 6.08 -27.23 35.98
C SER A 976 4.67 -27.81 36.05
N THR A 977 3.67 -27.02 35.65
CA THR A 977 2.25 -27.38 35.73
C THR A 977 1.60 -27.66 34.37
N GLY A 978 2.24 -27.27 33.27
CA GLY A 978 1.67 -27.34 31.92
C GLY A 978 0.56 -26.31 31.65
N LEU A 979 0.37 -25.35 32.57
CA LEU A 979 -0.66 -24.33 32.47
C LEU A 979 -0.28 -23.28 31.42
N VAL A 980 -1.19 -22.98 30.50
CA VAL A 980 -1.08 -21.82 29.61
C VAL A 980 -1.38 -20.56 30.41
N LEU A 981 -0.36 -19.72 30.60
CA LEU A 981 -0.42 -18.50 31.40
C LEU A 981 -0.86 -17.29 30.57
N ALA A 982 -0.50 -17.25 29.30
CA ALA A 982 -0.96 -16.27 28.31
C ALA A 982 -0.89 -16.89 26.91
N ASP A 983 -1.90 -16.65 26.06
CA ASP A 983 -1.95 -17.20 24.71
C ASP A 983 -2.32 -16.14 23.69
N ASN A 984 -1.99 -16.40 22.41
CA ASN A 984 -2.08 -15.42 21.33
C ASN A 984 -1.45 -14.08 21.72
N VAL A 985 -0.29 -14.15 22.37
CA VAL A 985 0.49 -12.99 22.77
C VAL A 985 1.00 -12.35 21.48
N VAL A 986 0.20 -11.43 20.92
CA VAL A 986 0.51 -10.77 19.64
C VAL A 986 1.81 -10.03 19.82
N GLY A 987 2.84 -10.51 19.15
CA GLY A 987 4.16 -9.91 19.16
C GLY A 987 4.78 -10.11 17.79
N GLN A 988 4.43 -9.21 16.88
CA GLN A 988 5.25 -9.02 15.71
C GLN A 988 6.60 -8.47 16.22
N THR A 989 7.70 -8.92 15.64
CA THR A 989 9.04 -8.52 16.08
C THR A 989 9.21 -7.01 15.92
N ALA A 990 9.71 -6.32 16.95
CA ALA A 990 9.76 -4.86 17.16
C ALA A 990 8.60 -4.21 17.94
N PHE A 991 7.59 -4.96 18.37
CA PHE A 991 6.54 -4.44 19.27
C PHE A 991 6.94 -4.68 20.73
N PHE A 992 7.06 -3.61 21.52
CA PHE A 992 6.92 -3.73 22.97
C PHE A 992 5.44 -3.80 23.29
N SER A 993 4.90 -4.96 23.64
CA SER A 993 3.50 -5.01 24.09
C SER A 993 3.49 -5.23 25.58
N MET A 994 2.99 -4.24 26.34
CA MET A 994 2.77 -4.42 27.76
C MET A 994 1.43 -5.10 28.02
N ILE A 995 1.49 -6.14 28.84
CA ILE A 995 0.33 -6.91 29.22
C ILE A 995 0.27 -7.06 30.73
N ARG A 996 -0.93 -7.01 31.31
CA ARG A 996 -1.10 -7.32 32.73
C ARG A 996 -0.89 -8.81 32.95
N ILE A 997 -0.33 -9.19 34.10
CA ILE A 997 0.04 -10.58 34.39
C ILE A 997 -0.65 -11.12 35.65
N SER A 998 -0.85 -12.43 35.67
CA SER A 998 -1.33 -13.16 36.84
C SER A 998 -0.22 -13.35 37.87
N ARG A 999 -0.60 -13.61 39.13
CA ARG A 999 0.35 -14.05 40.16
C ARG A 999 1.06 -15.34 39.73
N ALA A 1000 0.36 -16.27 39.10
CA ALA A 1000 0.92 -17.53 38.60
C ALA A 1000 1.99 -17.29 37.52
N PHE A 1001 1.76 -16.33 36.61
CA PHE A 1001 2.76 -15.93 35.63
C PHE A 1001 4.01 -15.36 36.30
N TRP A 1002 3.83 -14.42 37.24
CA TRP A 1002 4.95 -13.82 37.98
C TRP A 1002 5.72 -14.87 38.78
N GLN A 1003 5.02 -15.78 39.45
CA GLN A 1003 5.63 -16.89 40.19
C GLN A 1003 6.43 -17.82 39.26
N ALA A 1004 5.86 -18.21 38.12
CA ALA A 1004 6.57 -19.05 37.13
C ALA A 1004 7.84 -18.36 36.60
N ALA A 1005 7.83 -17.03 36.45
CA ALA A 1005 9.01 -16.26 36.04
C ALA A 1005 10.11 -16.31 37.11
N VAL A 1006 9.76 -16.02 38.37
CA VAL A 1006 10.69 -16.02 39.52
C VAL A 1006 11.26 -17.41 39.78
N ASP A 1007 10.43 -18.46 39.65
CA ASP A 1007 10.84 -19.85 39.86
C ASP A 1007 11.68 -20.40 38.69
N GLY A 1008 11.85 -19.65 37.60
CA GLY A 1008 12.57 -20.10 36.40
C GLY A 1008 11.82 -21.17 35.59
N ASN A 1009 10.50 -21.28 35.79
CA ASN A 1009 9.62 -22.23 35.11
C ASN A 1009 8.87 -21.63 33.91
N LEU A 1010 8.96 -20.31 33.69
CA LEU A 1010 8.29 -19.63 32.59
C LEU A 1010 8.92 -19.98 31.23
N GLN A 1011 8.09 -20.50 30.33
CA GLN A 1011 8.44 -20.92 28.99
C GLN A 1011 7.62 -20.15 27.95
N MET A 1012 8.17 -20.00 26.75
CA MET A 1012 7.46 -19.46 25.59
C MET A 1012 7.61 -20.38 24.39
N SER A 1013 6.56 -20.44 23.57
CA SER A 1013 6.58 -21.06 22.25
C SER A 1013 6.07 -20.11 21.16
N ILE A 1014 6.68 -20.15 19.98
CA ILE A 1014 6.15 -19.57 18.73
C ILE A 1014 5.51 -20.71 17.95
N ARG A 1015 4.27 -20.51 17.52
CA ARG A 1015 3.41 -21.53 16.92
C ARG A 1015 2.84 -21.05 15.59
N SER A 1016 2.54 -21.98 14.69
CA SER A 1016 1.82 -21.66 13.46
C SER A 1016 0.33 -21.48 13.74
N ILE A 1017 -0.28 -20.43 13.19
CA ILE A 1017 -1.74 -20.21 13.29
C ILE A 1017 -2.52 -21.28 12.52
N ALA A 1018 -1.95 -21.80 11.43
CA ALA A 1018 -2.64 -22.74 10.55
C ALA A 1018 -2.95 -24.10 11.22
N ASP A 1019 -2.06 -24.59 12.07
CA ASP A 1019 -2.13 -25.95 12.65
C ASP A 1019 -1.77 -26.02 14.15
N GLY A 1020 -1.41 -24.91 14.79
CA GLY A 1020 -1.06 -24.84 16.21
C GLY A 1020 0.30 -25.46 16.58
N ARG A 1021 1.07 -25.96 15.60
CA ARG A 1021 2.34 -26.65 15.87
C ARG A 1021 3.38 -25.69 16.43
N GLN A 1022 4.16 -26.14 17.40
CA GLN A 1022 5.30 -25.39 17.92
C GLN A 1022 6.41 -25.35 16.86
N LEU A 1023 6.87 -24.14 16.53
CA LEU A 1023 7.99 -23.90 15.60
C LEU A 1023 9.26 -23.58 16.37
N LEU A 1024 9.14 -22.77 17.44
CA LEU A 1024 10.23 -22.39 18.32
C LEU A 1024 9.78 -22.47 19.78
N VAL A 1025 10.71 -22.77 20.68
CA VAL A 1025 10.45 -22.90 22.11
C VAL A 1025 11.67 -22.49 22.94
N GLY A 1026 11.45 -21.85 24.09
CA GLY A 1026 12.54 -21.45 24.99
C GLY A 1026 12.07 -21.17 26.41
N VAL A 1027 13.02 -21.12 27.36
CA VAL A 1027 12.77 -20.85 28.78
C VAL A 1027 13.40 -19.52 29.14
N PHE A 1028 12.68 -18.68 29.89
CA PHE A 1028 13.19 -17.40 30.35
C PHE A 1028 14.22 -17.57 31.47
N LYS A 1029 15.23 -16.71 31.43
CA LYS A 1029 16.26 -16.59 32.47
C LYS A 1029 16.32 -15.17 32.98
N LEU A 1030 16.27 -15.00 34.29
CA LEU A 1030 16.50 -13.73 34.96
C LEU A 1030 17.96 -13.31 34.78
N GLU A 1031 18.21 -12.10 34.30
CA GLU A 1031 19.57 -11.61 34.05
C GLU A 1031 20.32 -11.26 35.35
N ASP A 1032 19.63 -10.75 36.37
CA ASP A 1032 20.16 -10.53 37.72
C ASP A 1032 19.29 -11.22 38.78
N PRO A 1033 19.66 -12.43 39.24
CA PRO A 1033 18.86 -13.17 40.21
C PRO A 1033 18.89 -12.57 41.63
N THR A 1034 19.78 -11.62 41.93
CA THR A 1034 19.94 -11.06 43.28
C THR A 1034 18.94 -9.97 43.62
N ALA A 1035 18.26 -9.43 42.61
CA ALA A 1035 17.33 -8.30 42.72
C ALA A 1035 15.88 -8.66 42.33
N ALA A 1036 15.56 -9.95 42.20
CA ALA A 1036 14.25 -10.42 41.73
C ALA A 1036 13.10 -9.90 42.59
N PHE A 1037 12.09 -9.30 41.98
CA PHE A 1037 10.86 -8.97 42.66
C PHE A 1037 10.03 -10.24 42.87
N VAL A 1038 9.65 -10.50 44.12
CA VAL A 1038 8.82 -11.66 44.47
C VAL A 1038 7.34 -11.26 44.40
N PRO A 1039 6.45 -12.08 43.81
CA PRO A 1039 5.03 -11.81 43.86
C PRO A 1039 4.54 -11.74 45.31
N PRO A 1040 3.51 -10.92 45.62
CA PRO A 1040 2.87 -10.92 46.92
C PRO A 1040 2.48 -12.33 47.38
N SER A 1041 2.46 -12.59 48.68
CA SER A 1041 1.94 -13.86 49.20
C SER A 1041 0.51 -14.07 48.69
N SER A 1042 0.20 -15.29 48.25
CA SER A 1042 -1.17 -15.61 47.85
C SER A 1042 -2.10 -15.27 49.01
N PRO A 1043 -3.23 -14.57 48.81
CA PRO A 1043 -4.35 -14.71 49.72
C PRO A 1043 -4.62 -16.21 49.73
N SER A 1044 -4.54 -16.80 50.92
CA SER A 1044 -4.63 -18.23 51.12
C SER A 1044 -5.81 -18.78 50.33
N ALA A 1045 -5.55 -19.70 49.40
CA ALA A 1045 -6.60 -20.45 48.73
C ALA A 1045 -7.48 -21.10 49.81
N CYS A 1046 -8.73 -20.62 49.91
CA CYS A 1046 -9.83 -21.29 50.58
C CYS A 1046 -9.53 -21.91 51.95
N ALA A 1047 -8.92 -21.16 52.88
CA ALA A 1047 -9.38 -21.32 54.25
C ALA A 1047 -10.75 -20.64 54.30
N THR A 1048 -11.82 -21.38 54.62
CA THR A 1048 -13.08 -20.74 55.03
C THR A 1048 -12.70 -19.69 56.07
N PRO A 1049 -12.93 -18.39 55.80
CA PRO A 1049 -12.60 -17.40 56.79
C PRO A 1049 -13.30 -17.74 58.11
N SER A 1050 -12.60 -17.58 59.23
CA SER A 1050 -13.17 -17.83 60.56
C SER A 1050 -14.22 -16.79 60.99
N TYR A 1051 -14.61 -15.91 60.07
CA TYR A 1051 -15.54 -14.80 60.27
C TYR A 1051 -16.78 -14.98 59.39
N ASP A 1052 -17.90 -14.38 59.80
CA ASP A 1052 -19.18 -14.47 59.10
C ASP A 1052 -19.05 -13.98 57.66
N VAL A 1053 -19.45 -14.78 56.68
CA VAL A 1053 -19.56 -14.37 55.27
C VAL A 1053 -21.03 -14.37 54.88
N MET A 1054 -21.48 -13.30 54.23
CA MET A 1054 -22.80 -13.28 53.59
C MET A 1054 -22.61 -13.48 52.09
N ASN A 1055 -22.84 -14.72 51.63
CA ASN A 1055 -22.88 -15.02 50.20
C ASN A 1055 -24.14 -14.43 49.58
N VAL A 1056 -23.99 -13.69 48.48
CA VAL A 1056 -25.12 -13.11 47.76
C VAL A 1056 -25.85 -14.16 46.90
N TYR A 1057 -25.18 -15.27 46.55
CA TYR A 1057 -25.67 -16.23 45.54
C TYR A 1057 -25.75 -17.71 45.93
N THR A 1058 -25.41 -18.12 47.17
CA THR A 1058 -25.45 -19.55 47.53
C THR A 1058 -26.52 -19.88 48.58
N ASN A 1059 -27.37 -20.84 48.19
CA ASN A 1059 -28.34 -21.61 48.97
C ASN A 1059 -29.69 -20.96 49.35
N GLY A 1060 -30.71 -21.23 48.53
CA GLY A 1060 -31.97 -21.74 49.07
C GLY A 1060 -33.24 -20.88 48.92
N SER A 1061 -33.15 -19.60 48.57
CA SER A 1061 -34.34 -18.72 48.51
C SER A 1061 -34.83 -18.37 47.09
N PHE A 1062 -34.24 -18.97 46.06
CA PHE A 1062 -34.65 -18.73 44.66
C PHE A 1062 -35.44 -19.92 44.12
N THR A 1063 -36.74 -19.96 44.40
CA THR A 1063 -37.68 -20.81 43.65
C THR A 1063 -38.20 -20.07 42.43
N SER A 1064 -37.45 -20.08 41.33
CA SER A 1064 -38.03 -19.97 40.00
C SER A 1064 -37.44 -21.05 39.11
N VAL A 1065 -38.33 -21.74 38.38
CA VAL A 1065 -38.15 -23.10 37.86
C VAL A 1065 -37.37 -23.13 36.53
N ASN A 1066 -36.44 -22.21 36.31
CA ASN A 1066 -35.54 -22.23 35.16
C ASN A 1066 -34.22 -21.52 35.51
N ASN A 1067 -33.21 -22.29 35.93
CA ASN A 1067 -31.80 -22.16 35.52
C ASN A 1067 -30.88 -22.86 36.54
N THR A 1068 -30.48 -24.07 36.19
CA THR A 1068 -29.24 -24.68 36.69
C THR A 1068 -28.02 -23.91 36.18
N ALA A 1069 -27.05 -23.72 37.07
CA ALA A 1069 -25.66 -23.30 36.87
C ALA A 1069 -25.34 -21.79 36.92
N MET A 1070 -24.31 -21.50 37.72
CA MET A 1070 -23.53 -20.26 37.77
C MET A 1070 -23.13 -19.83 36.35
N ASN A 1071 -23.22 -18.53 36.04
CA ASN A 1071 -22.93 -17.81 34.77
C ASN A 1071 -24.18 -17.08 34.25
N ARG A 1072 -24.40 -15.81 34.64
CA ARG A 1072 -25.38 -14.95 33.96
C ARG A 1072 -24.70 -14.10 32.90
N ASN A 1073 -25.32 -14.05 31.72
CA ASN A 1073 -24.94 -13.18 30.61
C ASN A 1073 -25.48 -11.77 30.86
N VAL A 1074 -24.71 -10.73 30.49
CA VAL A 1074 -25.15 -9.33 30.50
C VAL A 1074 -24.79 -8.73 29.14
N ALA A 1075 -25.79 -8.41 28.31
CA ALA A 1075 -25.60 -7.85 26.97
C ALA A 1075 -26.43 -6.58 26.79
N LYS A 1076 -25.84 -5.53 26.22
CA LYS A 1076 -26.48 -4.22 26.11
C LYS A 1076 -27.13 -4.05 24.74
N ASN A 1077 -28.39 -4.46 24.59
CA ASN A 1077 -29.30 -3.82 23.66
C ASN A 1077 -30.75 -3.94 24.17
N SER A 1078 -31.42 -2.78 24.21
CA SER A 1078 -32.77 -2.51 24.72
C SER A 1078 -33.78 -3.66 24.69
N THR A 1079 -34.37 -4.01 25.84
CA THR A 1079 -35.83 -3.97 26.15
C THR A 1079 -36.07 -4.47 27.58
N GLY A 1080 -37.09 -3.88 28.23
CA GLY A 1080 -37.26 -3.95 29.68
C GLY A 1080 -37.60 -5.32 30.25
N ALA A 1081 -36.85 -5.71 31.27
CA ALA A 1081 -37.32 -6.49 32.41
C ALA A 1081 -36.44 -6.11 33.62
N ASP A 1082 -37.03 -5.42 34.60
CA ASP A 1082 -36.35 -4.85 35.75
C ASP A 1082 -36.29 -5.91 36.87
N ASP A 1083 -35.45 -6.93 36.72
CA ASP A 1083 -35.31 -8.01 37.69
C ASP A 1083 -34.37 -7.58 38.85
N ARG A 1084 -34.80 -6.54 39.58
CA ARG A 1084 -34.06 -6.00 40.73
C ARG A 1084 -34.23 -6.92 41.93
N GLN A 1085 -33.17 -7.65 42.28
CA GLN A 1085 -33.14 -8.38 43.55
C GLN A 1085 -32.38 -7.56 44.60
N ALA A 1086 -33.14 -7.05 45.56
CA ALA A 1086 -32.67 -6.29 46.70
C ALA A 1086 -32.38 -7.24 47.86
N ILE A 1087 -31.15 -7.21 48.40
CA ILE A 1087 -30.76 -7.97 49.58
C ILE A 1087 -30.43 -7.00 50.71
N THR A 1088 -31.01 -7.27 51.87
CA THR A 1088 -30.82 -6.51 53.11
C THR A 1088 -29.48 -6.90 53.75
N VAL A 1089 -28.53 -5.96 53.80
CA VAL A 1089 -27.17 -6.19 54.31
C VAL A 1089 -26.98 -5.54 55.68
N PRO A 1090 -26.62 -6.32 56.73
CA PRO A 1090 -26.28 -5.80 58.05
C PRO A 1090 -24.98 -4.97 58.04
N CYS A 1091 -24.93 -3.88 58.82
CA CYS A 1091 -23.74 -3.02 58.94
C CYS A 1091 -22.47 -3.68 59.51
N LYS A 1092 -22.53 -4.94 59.96
CA LYS A 1092 -21.31 -5.66 60.39
C LYS A 1092 -20.36 -5.96 59.22
N TYR A 1093 -20.88 -5.96 57.98
CA TYR A 1093 -20.10 -6.16 56.77
C TYR A 1093 -19.49 -4.83 56.31
N THR A 1094 -18.18 -4.80 56.11
CA THR A 1094 -17.40 -3.61 55.76
C THR A 1094 -16.70 -3.71 54.41
N SER A 1095 -16.67 -4.89 53.79
CA SER A 1095 -16.16 -5.08 52.43
C SER A 1095 -17.10 -5.90 51.55
N LEU A 1096 -17.04 -5.63 50.24
CA LEU A 1096 -17.67 -6.42 49.17
C LEU A 1096 -16.57 -7.07 48.34
N GLU A 1097 -16.65 -8.38 48.17
CA GLU A 1097 -15.65 -9.19 47.46
C GLU A 1097 -16.27 -10.10 46.41
N PHE A 1098 -15.60 -10.27 45.26
CA PHE A 1098 -16.03 -11.18 44.20
C PHE A 1098 -14.93 -11.44 43.17
N TYR A 1099 -15.10 -12.50 42.38
CA TYR A 1099 -14.34 -12.72 41.16
C TYR A 1099 -15.16 -12.28 39.95
N ILE A 1100 -14.50 -11.71 38.94
CA ILE A 1100 -15.13 -11.33 37.68
C ILE A 1100 -14.24 -11.65 36.48
N ARG A 1101 -14.86 -12.06 35.37
CA ARG A 1101 -14.20 -12.41 34.10
C ARG A 1101 -15.05 -11.99 32.90
N THR A 1102 -14.47 -11.68 31.75
CA THR A 1102 -15.21 -11.55 30.48
C THR A 1102 -15.33 -12.91 29.77
N GLN A 1103 -16.47 -13.22 29.15
CA GLN A 1103 -16.67 -14.48 28.43
C GLN A 1103 -15.80 -14.57 27.17
N THR A 1104 -15.67 -13.45 26.45
CA THR A 1104 -14.68 -13.23 25.38
C THR A 1104 -13.54 -12.39 25.95
N SER A 1105 -12.50 -13.06 26.45
CA SER A 1105 -11.26 -12.40 26.88
C SER A 1105 -10.33 -12.22 25.68
N TYR A 1106 -10.05 -10.97 25.28
CA TYR A 1106 -9.03 -10.70 24.27
C TYR A 1106 -7.66 -10.91 24.92
N ASN A 1107 -6.85 -11.86 24.42
CA ASN A 1107 -5.52 -12.21 24.98
C ASN A 1107 -5.55 -12.50 26.51
N ASN A 1108 -6.60 -13.18 27.00
CA ASN A 1108 -6.84 -13.42 28.43
C ASN A 1108 -7.00 -12.16 29.30
N TYR A 1109 -7.27 -10.98 28.71
CA TYR A 1109 -7.60 -9.76 29.46
C TYR A 1109 -9.10 -9.61 29.70
N ASN A 1110 -9.43 -9.22 30.93
CA ASN A 1110 -10.76 -8.75 31.29
C ASN A 1110 -10.80 -7.21 31.20
N PHE A 1111 -11.37 -6.67 30.13
CA PHE A 1111 -11.65 -5.24 30.02
C PHE A 1111 -13.07 -4.94 30.51
N PHE A 1112 -13.21 -4.58 31.78
CA PHE A 1112 -14.49 -4.16 32.36
C PHE A 1112 -14.33 -2.91 33.21
N ASN A 1113 -15.36 -2.06 33.23
CA ASN A 1113 -15.55 -1.07 34.28
C ASN A 1113 -16.82 -1.44 35.05
N ILE A 1114 -16.72 -1.51 36.37
CA ILE A 1114 -17.88 -1.67 37.24
C ILE A 1114 -18.03 -0.36 37.99
N SER A 1115 -19.21 0.25 37.96
CA SER A 1115 -19.50 1.36 38.85
C SER A 1115 -20.33 0.84 40.01
N LEU A 1116 -19.83 1.06 41.22
CA LEU A 1116 -20.59 0.83 42.44
C LEU A 1116 -21.15 2.15 42.92
N GLN A 1117 -22.47 2.26 42.93
CA GLN A 1117 -23.17 3.47 43.35
C GLN A 1117 -23.78 3.25 44.73
N ALA A 1118 -23.40 4.05 45.71
CA ALA A 1118 -23.99 4.07 47.03
C ALA A 1118 -24.87 5.32 47.21
N ILE A 1119 -26.02 5.16 47.86
CA ILE A 1119 -26.92 6.24 48.24
C ILE A 1119 -26.84 6.37 49.76
N SER A 1120 -26.33 7.48 50.27
CA SER A 1120 -26.22 7.72 51.72
C SER A 1120 -27.46 8.40 52.31
N LEU A 1121 -28.08 9.30 51.54
CA LEU A 1121 -29.33 10.01 51.88
C LEU A 1121 -30.14 10.21 50.59
N PRO A 1122 -31.47 10.47 50.66
CA PRO A 1122 -32.27 10.77 49.46
C PRO A 1122 -31.63 11.89 48.63
N GLY A 1123 -31.11 11.55 47.45
CA GLY A 1123 -30.47 12.50 46.52
C GLY A 1123 -28.94 12.66 46.62
N GLN A 1124 -28.27 12.08 47.62
CA GLN A 1124 -26.80 12.05 47.68
C GLN A 1124 -26.25 10.71 47.17
N TYR A 1125 -25.43 10.78 46.12
CA TYR A 1125 -24.82 9.62 45.47
C TYR A 1125 -23.31 9.67 45.61
N SER A 1126 -22.73 8.60 46.15
CA SER A 1126 -21.31 8.31 46.06
C SER A 1126 -21.12 7.22 45.01
N SER A 1127 -20.15 7.36 44.12
CA SER A 1127 -19.87 6.34 43.11
C SER A 1127 -18.39 6.02 43.08
N VAL A 1128 -18.06 4.75 43.21
CA VAL A 1128 -16.71 4.24 43.00
C VAL A 1128 -16.68 3.52 41.66
N TYR A 1129 -15.83 4.00 40.77
CA TYR A 1129 -15.49 3.27 39.55
C TYR A 1129 -14.41 2.26 39.89
N ILE A 1130 -14.82 1.00 39.84
CA ILE A 1130 -13.95 -0.16 39.95
C ILE A 1130 -13.47 -0.44 38.54
N VAL A 1131 -12.22 -0.08 38.33
CA VAL A 1131 -11.43 -0.55 37.21
C VAL A 1131 -10.55 -1.70 37.71
N PRO A 1132 -10.11 -2.64 36.86
CA PRO A 1132 -9.24 -3.74 37.27
C PRO A 1132 -8.00 -3.27 38.06
N SER A 1133 -7.57 -2.03 37.83
CA SER A 1133 -6.40 -1.39 38.43
C SER A 1133 -6.61 -0.82 39.85
N LYS A 1134 -7.86 -0.79 40.35
CA LYS A 1134 -8.21 -0.30 41.71
C LYS A 1134 -8.62 -1.40 42.69
N SER A 1135 -8.53 -2.67 42.28
CA SER A 1135 -8.77 -3.79 43.21
C SER A 1135 -7.60 -3.92 44.18
N ALA A 1136 -7.89 -3.98 45.49
CA ALA A 1136 -6.88 -4.07 46.55
C ALA A 1136 -6.00 -5.34 46.46
N ASP A 1137 -6.47 -6.37 45.75
CA ASP A 1137 -5.80 -7.66 45.58
C ASP A 1137 -5.84 -8.05 44.09
N PHE A 1138 -4.95 -7.44 43.28
CA PHE A 1138 -4.86 -7.72 41.84
C PHE A 1138 -4.32 -9.12 41.56
N ILE A 1139 -5.19 -10.13 41.63
CA ILE A 1139 -4.86 -11.52 41.30
C ILE A 1139 -5.79 -11.96 40.18
N ILE A 1140 -5.24 -11.94 38.97
CA ILE A 1140 -5.74 -12.80 37.91
C ILE A 1140 -5.33 -14.21 38.32
N ASN A 1141 -6.30 -15.09 38.56
CA ASN A 1141 -5.97 -16.50 38.84
C ASN A 1141 -5.55 -17.22 37.55
N SER A 1142 -5.10 -18.48 37.66
CA SER A 1142 -4.72 -19.35 36.52
C SER A 1142 -5.81 -19.54 35.45
N HIS A 1143 -7.05 -19.11 35.72
CA HIS A 1143 -8.21 -19.28 34.85
C HIS A 1143 -8.78 -17.94 34.34
N GLY A 1144 -8.03 -16.84 34.47
CA GLY A 1144 -8.41 -15.54 33.92
C GLY A 1144 -9.49 -14.79 34.72
N TRP A 1145 -9.68 -15.09 36.00
CA TRP A 1145 -10.62 -14.34 36.86
C TRP A 1145 -9.91 -13.25 37.65
N SER A 1146 -10.48 -12.05 37.66
CA SER A 1146 -10.02 -10.91 38.44
C SER A 1146 -10.74 -10.87 39.79
N PHE A 1147 -10.00 -10.91 40.89
CA PHE A 1147 -10.55 -10.67 42.21
C PHE A 1147 -10.78 -9.16 42.46
N VAL A 1148 -11.92 -8.81 43.04
CA VAL A 1148 -12.33 -7.46 43.39
C VAL A 1148 -12.64 -7.44 44.88
N ARG A 1149 -11.98 -6.56 45.65
CA ARG A 1149 -12.30 -6.22 47.04
C ARG A 1149 -12.54 -4.72 47.14
N LEU A 1150 -13.64 -4.33 47.80
CA LEU A 1150 -14.04 -2.94 47.97
C LEU A 1150 -14.34 -2.65 49.42
N ASN A 1151 -13.78 -1.57 49.95
CA ASN A 1151 -14.09 -1.10 51.29
C ASN A 1151 -15.36 -0.24 51.24
N LEU A 1152 -16.39 -0.65 51.98
CA LEU A 1152 -17.67 0.07 52.02
C LEU A 1152 -17.54 1.44 52.72
N ALA A 1153 -16.50 1.68 53.52
CA ALA A 1153 -16.21 2.99 54.09
C ALA A 1153 -15.95 4.06 53.01
N GLU A 1154 -15.33 3.68 51.88
CA GLU A 1154 -15.06 4.58 50.74
C GLU A 1154 -16.35 5.05 50.04
N LEU A 1155 -17.47 4.40 50.33
CA LEU A 1155 -18.78 4.64 49.73
C LEU A 1155 -19.76 5.33 50.71
N GLY A 1156 -19.31 5.69 51.91
CA GLY A 1156 -20.11 6.31 52.96
C GLY A 1156 -20.26 5.46 54.22
N GLY A 1157 -19.72 4.25 54.28
CA GLY A 1157 -19.71 3.42 55.49
C GLY A 1157 -21.11 3.20 56.09
N ASN A 1158 -21.29 3.55 57.36
CA ASN A 1158 -22.53 3.29 58.11
C ASN A 1158 -23.73 4.16 57.69
N VAL A 1159 -23.53 5.16 56.81
CA VAL A 1159 -24.63 5.99 56.30
C VAL A 1159 -25.19 5.51 54.96
N ILE A 1160 -24.71 4.39 54.41
CA ILE A 1160 -25.25 3.84 53.17
C ILE A 1160 -26.68 3.33 53.42
N SER A 1161 -27.61 3.71 52.56
CA SER A 1161 -29.01 3.25 52.54
C SER A 1161 -29.28 2.26 51.42
N SER A 1162 -28.61 2.43 50.27
CA SER A 1162 -28.57 1.43 49.20
C SER A 1162 -27.22 1.37 48.50
N LEU A 1163 -26.88 0.19 48.01
CA LEU A 1163 -25.71 -0.10 47.21
C LEU A 1163 -26.16 -0.71 45.88
N THR A 1164 -25.69 -0.17 44.76
CA THR A 1164 -26.07 -0.62 43.42
C THR A 1164 -24.82 -0.96 42.61
N LEU A 1165 -24.68 -2.24 42.24
CA LEU A 1165 -23.64 -2.66 41.29
C LEU A 1165 -24.15 -2.46 39.87
N LYS A 1166 -23.46 -1.61 39.11
CA LYS A 1166 -23.72 -1.39 37.68
C LYS A 1166 -22.51 -1.84 36.88
N PHE A 1167 -22.75 -2.78 35.97
CA PHE A 1167 -21.74 -3.27 35.04
C PHE A 1167 -21.74 -2.39 33.79
N ASN A 1168 -20.61 -1.76 33.50
CA ASN A 1168 -20.41 -0.93 32.31
C ASN A 1168 -19.28 -1.53 31.47
N PRO A 1169 -19.52 -2.65 30.76
CA PRO A 1169 -18.51 -3.21 29.88
C PRO A 1169 -18.15 -2.20 28.79
N TYR A 1170 -16.89 -2.25 28.36
CA TYR A 1170 -16.32 -1.29 27.41
C TYR A 1170 -16.89 -1.46 25.99
N TYR A 1171 -17.29 -2.68 25.63
CA TYR A 1171 -18.01 -2.99 24.40
C TYR A 1171 -19.44 -3.44 24.73
N ALA A 1172 -20.41 -2.99 23.93
CA ALA A 1172 -21.83 -3.25 24.16
C ALA A 1172 -22.19 -4.77 24.16
N ASP A 1173 -21.37 -5.60 23.50
CA ASP A 1173 -21.60 -7.04 23.31
C ASP A 1173 -20.74 -7.93 24.24
N THR A 1174 -20.04 -7.38 25.25
CA THR A 1174 -19.19 -8.19 26.14
C THR A 1174 -19.97 -8.74 27.32
N THR A 1175 -20.10 -10.07 27.38
CA THR A 1175 -20.65 -10.76 28.55
C THR A 1175 -19.63 -10.84 29.69
N LEU A 1176 -20.08 -10.53 30.91
CA LEU A 1176 -19.31 -10.63 32.16
C LEU A 1176 -19.82 -11.79 33.02
N LEU A 1177 -18.89 -12.60 33.51
CA LEU A 1177 -19.11 -13.66 34.48
C LEU A 1177 -18.66 -13.15 35.85
N VAL A 1178 -19.52 -13.26 36.87
CA VAL A 1178 -19.22 -12.91 38.27
C VAL A 1178 -19.39 -14.15 39.12
N ASP A 1179 -18.43 -14.41 40.00
CA ASP A 1179 -18.43 -15.57 40.90
C ASP A 1179 -18.07 -15.15 42.34
N GLN A 1180 -18.57 -15.89 43.32
CA GLN A 1180 -18.31 -15.72 44.76
C GLN A 1180 -18.57 -14.30 45.31
N LEU A 1181 -19.61 -13.61 44.83
CA LEU A 1181 -20.01 -12.31 45.40
C LEU A 1181 -20.42 -12.45 46.87
N SER A 1182 -19.64 -11.82 47.73
CA SER A 1182 -19.66 -12.00 49.17
C SER A 1182 -19.48 -10.67 49.90
N LEU A 1183 -20.18 -10.50 51.01
CA LEU A 1183 -19.97 -9.39 51.95
C LEU A 1183 -19.26 -9.90 53.19
N LEU A 1184 -18.23 -9.19 53.63
CA LEU A 1184 -17.34 -9.61 54.71
C LEU A 1184 -17.21 -8.51 55.79
N PRO A 1185 -17.14 -8.88 57.08
CA PRO A 1185 -16.89 -7.95 58.18
C PRO A 1185 -15.43 -7.49 58.19
N ALA A 1186 -15.15 -6.42 58.95
CA ALA A 1186 -13.80 -5.89 59.07
C ALA A 1186 -12.87 -7.00 59.58
N SER A 1187 -11.84 -7.33 58.80
CA SER A 1187 -10.83 -8.29 59.22
C SER A 1187 -9.96 -7.66 60.31
N LEU A 1188 -9.59 -8.43 61.34
CA LEU A 1188 -8.70 -7.99 62.44
C LEU A 1188 -7.25 -7.70 61.99
N ASN A 1189 -6.93 -7.76 60.69
CA ASN A 1189 -5.57 -7.64 60.17
C ASN A 1189 -5.31 -6.40 59.28
N ASP A 1190 -6.30 -5.51 59.07
CA ASP A 1190 -6.07 -4.23 58.39
C ASP A 1190 -5.54 -3.17 59.37
N ASP A 1191 -4.27 -3.29 59.73
CA ASP A 1191 -3.59 -2.41 60.69
C ASP A 1191 -3.27 -0.99 60.16
N HIS A 1192 -3.89 -0.55 59.06
CA HIS A 1192 -3.54 0.73 58.42
C HIS A 1192 -4.56 1.86 58.47
N VAL A 1193 -5.81 1.66 58.86
CA VAL A 1193 -6.72 2.78 59.11
C VAL A 1193 -7.74 2.38 60.17
N LEU A 1194 -7.55 2.85 61.40
CA LEU A 1194 -8.60 3.27 62.36
C LEU A 1194 -7.96 3.65 63.71
N LYS A 1195 -7.26 4.80 63.74
CA LYS A 1195 -7.15 5.60 64.97
C LYS A 1195 -8.04 6.82 64.80
N ASN A 1196 -9.31 6.67 65.19
CA ASN A 1196 -10.07 7.71 65.88
C ASN A 1196 -11.33 7.04 66.45
N GLY A 1197 -11.47 7.14 67.77
CA GLY A 1197 -12.47 6.41 68.55
C GLY A 1197 -13.89 6.94 68.42
N GLY A 1198 -14.83 6.16 68.96
CA GLY A 1198 -16.21 6.58 69.22
C GLY A 1198 -17.22 5.49 68.91
N ASN A 1199 -17.67 4.79 69.96
CA ASN A 1199 -18.79 3.84 69.91
C ASN A 1199 -20.09 4.51 69.42
N ALA A 1200 -20.72 3.93 68.39
CA ALA A 1200 -22.17 3.82 68.25
C ALA A 1200 -22.50 2.84 67.11
N VAL A 1201 -22.75 1.57 67.45
CA VAL A 1201 -23.49 0.66 66.55
C VAL A 1201 -24.95 1.08 66.65
N MET A 1202 -25.35 2.11 65.91
CA MET A 1202 -26.75 2.27 65.52
C MET A 1202 -27.06 1.20 64.47
N ALA A 1203 -28.17 0.49 64.65
CA ALA A 1203 -28.65 -0.51 63.71
C ALA A 1203 -29.10 0.20 62.41
N CYS A 1204 -28.17 0.35 61.47
CA CYS A 1204 -28.49 0.65 60.10
C CYS A 1204 -28.44 -0.64 59.29
N VAL A 1205 -29.29 -0.73 58.29
CA VAL A 1205 -29.38 -1.86 57.37
C VAL A 1205 -29.55 -1.25 56.00
N PHE A 1206 -28.68 -1.64 55.06
CA PHE A 1206 -28.70 -1.08 53.71
C PHE A 1206 -29.12 -2.15 52.70
N THR A 1207 -29.62 -1.70 51.56
CA THR A 1207 -30.09 -2.61 50.51
C THR A 1207 -29.06 -2.72 49.40
N LEU A 1208 -28.50 -3.91 49.18
CA LEU A 1208 -27.70 -4.23 48.01
C LEU A 1208 -28.64 -4.61 46.84
N THR A 1209 -28.63 -3.83 45.78
CA THR A 1209 -29.30 -4.12 44.51
C THR A 1209 -28.26 -4.48 43.47
N VAL A 1210 -28.30 -5.69 42.93
CA VAL A 1210 -27.46 -6.07 41.80
C VAL A 1210 -28.29 -5.91 40.52
N LEU A 1211 -27.94 -4.93 39.68
CA LEU A 1211 -28.56 -4.76 38.37
C LEU A 1211 -27.81 -5.64 37.36
N LEU A 1212 -28.42 -6.75 37.00
CA LEU A 1212 -27.99 -7.61 35.89
C LEU A 1212 -28.88 -7.26 34.70
N PHE A 1213 -28.29 -6.70 33.63
CA PHE A 1213 -29.01 -6.32 32.40
C PHE A 1213 -28.92 -7.40 31.33
#